data_AF-A0A928DA51-F1
#
_entry.id   AF-A0A928DA51-F1
#
_cell.length_a   1.000
_cell.length_b   1.000
_cell.length_c   1.000
_cell.angle_alpha   90.00
_cell.angle_beta   90.00
_cell.angle_gamma   90.00
#
_symmetry.space_group_name_H-M   'P 1'
#
loop_
_entity.id
_entity.type
_entity.pdbx_description
1 polymer ?
#
loop_
_entity_poly.entity_id
_entity_poly.type
_entity_poly.pdbx_seq_one_letter_code
_entity_poly.pdbx_strand_id
1 'polypeptide(L)'
;MRRLSILTTAVVSLNLAVAADVTEVRRYFDEENGVYVVDVPEGIEEVKMESSDVTAAGSYPIVKRGLGTVTAGGAMAQFDGEIRIEEGVYAAKGADSLGTSKGETVVLPQGTLKFISTTANQLAFKDTVTVYGTVMNSGGVDQLNAFSGPVILGGDARFQGQSIGFLGNTLAMDGYKMTVAMNKSAVLKFENVKIITGGNIDVLQGRLHLQGDAVWAGSEDNRLSIAAEAKLGMREAVCNIPWTLDLADGAVLYPSKGDINGFDGNNWSGPVVVNGKAVVQYKAEEPDTFIRLGGPVSGSGSFVINSGAWLVLSNSGNTFAGGVDVSEGVDRCGGLVLSANGAVPVDGGRLTIRSGTLRLSAAEWYDLPEIEVTSGGRIAGDHWGYGGTVAKLTKWGAKPLDFAAGLTVTGDTYIAKATMRVSDVPTGIPGLIGVHTNFAGQSDWEAFCGGSGEPSAALLKNAFSKLLSIGSEDQISQTMLSPEAAYRTWTSAETNLMAAYSGYIWNNDPTNKICTFASSIADTSILWVNNERLFKRTASSKDAGGNTHFLSLGECVLHPGPNSFQLLLGHRKSGSKGTRDDLRPQLGINWAKENGIMYREGSYGAPTVTNYLDFARLVDSEDGMLFTTTKDPSTARVNLNDGLYRAHFDSLRFDRNAEKRCAIDLGGIDMLKQNGFVGCPLITNGTMCVTGVWSFAANDIARHPVEVACDAGIVFDDAKLSVSVAGYPRGEGGTVILRAEPCATVTGMPVLVAANPGIAVWEIKREIREGDICLVLYGRLRGTVISFR
;
A
#
# COMPACT_ATOMS: atom_id res chain seq x y z
N MET A 1 -66.21 24.64 65.78
CA MET A 1 -66.00 23.36 65.05
C MET A 1 -64.80 23.53 64.13
N ARG A 2 -63.72 22.76 64.41
CA ARG A 2 -62.58 22.35 63.53
C ARG A 2 -61.72 23.48 62.89
N ARG A 3 -60.39 23.54 62.97
CA ARG A 3 -59.23 22.80 63.55
C ARG A 3 -58.09 23.88 63.64
N LEU A 4 -57.45 24.10 64.80
CA LEU A 4 -56.08 23.64 65.19
C LEU A 4 -54.98 23.98 64.14
N SER A 5 -53.79 24.52 64.43
CA SER A 5 -53.11 25.08 65.62
C SER A 5 -51.67 25.51 65.20
N ILE A 6 -51.26 26.71 65.63
CA ILE A 6 -49.93 27.16 66.11
C ILE A 6 -48.69 26.33 65.74
N LEU A 7 -47.70 26.98 65.09
CA LEU A 7 -46.30 26.95 65.52
C LEU A 7 -45.55 28.22 65.08
N THR A 8 -45.22 29.01 66.09
CA THR A 8 -44.31 30.16 66.08
C THR A 8 -42.86 29.64 66.17
N THR A 9 -41.89 30.33 65.55
CA THR A 9 -40.61 30.79 66.16
C THR A 9 -39.41 30.77 65.17
N ALA A 10 -38.68 31.89 65.21
CA ALA A 10 -37.25 32.09 64.93
C ALA A 10 -36.73 32.14 63.48
N VAL A 11 -36.34 33.38 63.14
CA VAL A 11 -35.21 33.77 62.29
C VAL A 11 -34.01 32.82 62.45
N VAL A 12 -33.58 32.20 61.35
CA VAL A 12 -32.16 31.93 61.08
C VAL A 12 -31.90 32.38 59.66
N SER A 13 -31.17 33.49 59.56
CA SER A 13 -30.50 33.96 58.37
C SER A 13 -29.61 32.85 57.82
N LEU A 14 -29.93 32.26 56.66
CA LEU A 14 -28.96 31.47 55.93
C LEU A 14 -27.97 32.46 55.30
N ASN A 15 -26.76 32.48 55.85
CA ASN A 15 -25.64 33.29 55.41
C ASN A 15 -25.35 33.06 53.93
N LEU A 16 -25.77 34.01 53.09
CA LEU A 16 -24.94 34.42 51.95
C LEU A 16 -23.73 35.12 52.56
N ALA A 17 -22.71 34.34 52.92
CA ALA A 17 -21.38 34.87 53.06
C ALA A 17 -20.98 35.39 51.68
N VAL A 18 -21.12 36.71 51.49
CA VAL A 18 -20.23 37.45 50.59
C VAL A 18 -18.83 36.96 50.94
N ALA A 19 -18.16 36.29 50.01
CA ALA A 19 -16.76 35.93 50.16
C ALA A 19 -16.03 37.21 50.57
N ALA A 20 -15.63 37.30 51.83
CA ALA A 20 -14.68 38.31 52.23
C ALA A 20 -13.47 38.06 51.32
N ASP A 21 -13.04 39.08 50.56
CA ASP A 21 -11.79 39.03 49.81
C ASP A 21 -10.71 38.54 50.77
N VAL A 22 -10.37 37.26 50.69
CA VAL A 22 -9.25 36.70 51.44
C VAL A 22 -8.04 37.34 50.78
N THR A 23 -7.35 38.25 51.45
CA THR A 23 -6.18 38.94 50.89
C THR A 23 -4.86 38.32 51.36
N GLU A 24 -4.92 37.31 52.22
CA GLU A 24 -3.75 36.67 52.84
C GLU A 24 -3.80 35.15 52.67
N VAL A 25 -2.63 34.53 52.59
CA VAL A 25 -2.47 33.07 52.51
C VAL A 25 -2.89 32.44 53.83
N ARG A 26 -3.80 31.46 53.79
CA ARG A 26 -4.23 30.72 55.00
C ARG A 26 -3.82 29.27 54.91
N ARG A 27 -3.29 28.75 56.02
CA ARG A 27 -2.94 27.35 56.24
C ARG A 27 -3.58 26.88 57.52
N TYR A 28 -4.49 25.93 57.45
CA TYR A 28 -5.21 25.48 58.64
C TYR A 28 -5.73 24.06 58.46
N PHE A 29 -5.90 23.36 59.59
CA PHE A 29 -6.62 22.10 59.62
C PHE A 29 -8.11 22.39 59.80
N ASP A 30 -8.92 21.96 58.84
CA ASP A 30 -10.37 21.98 58.92
C ASP A 30 -10.82 20.72 59.64
N GLU A 31 -11.04 20.83 60.95
CA GLU A 31 -11.45 19.72 61.81
C GLU A 31 -12.81 19.14 61.41
N GLU A 32 -13.71 19.97 60.85
CA GLU A 32 -15.05 19.54 60.48
C GLU A 32 -15.02 18.62 59.26
N ASN A 33 -14.18 18.95 58.28
CA ASN A 33 -14.04 18.17 57.04
C ASN A 33 -12.88 17.16 57.09
N GLY A 34 -12.04 17.21 58.13
CA GLY A 34 -10.87 16.34 58.28
C GLY A 34 -9.85 16.56 57.17
N VAL A 35 -9.57 17.81 56.80
CA VAL A 35 -8.63 18.16 55.73
C VAL A 35 -7.68 19.27 56.14
N TYR A 36 -6.47 19.27 55.58
CA TYR A 36 -5.54 20.39 55.71
C TYR A 36 -5.64 21.32 54.52
N VAL A 37 -6.03 22.57 54.74
CA VAL A 37 -6.31 23.54 53.67
C VAL A 37 -5.14 24.50 53.49
N VAL A 38 -4.72 24.68 52.23
CA VAL A 38 -3.83 25.74 51.77
C VAL A 38 -4.64 26.66 50.83
N ASP A 39 -5.14 27.76 51.37
CA ASP A 39 -5.95 28.75 50.67
C ASP A 39 -5.07 29.92 50.22
N VAL A 40 -4.90 30.07 48.91
CA VAL A 40 -4.07 31.11 48.28
C VAL A 40 -4.95 32.01 47.42
N PRO A 41 -5.17 33.26 47.83
CA PRO A 41 -6.06 34.15 47.09
C PRO A 41 -5.45 34.67 45.79
N GLU A 42 -6.30 35.31 44.98
CA GLU A 42 -5.89 35.98 43.75
C GLU A 42 -4.87 37.10 44.04
N GLY A 43 -3.88 37.27 43.18
CA GLY A 43 -2.87 38.34 43.29
C GLY A 43 -1.64 38.03 44.16
N ILE A 44 -1.62 36.91 44.88
CA ILE A 44 -0.40 36.39 45.52
C ILE A 44 0.39 35.56 44.49
N GLU A 45 1.61 35.98 44.17
CA GLU A 45 2.39 35.42 43.06
C GLU A 45 2.67 33.92 43.21
N GLU A 46 3.20 33.46 44.35
CA GLU A 46 3.57 32.05 44.55
C GLU A 46 3.75 31.70 46.04
N VAL A 47 3.13 30.62 46.50
CA VAL A 47 3.31 30.04 47.84
C VAL A 47 3.94 28.66 47.72
N LYS A 48 4.95 28.32 48.53
CA LYS A 48 5.57 26.98 48.49
C LYS A 48 4.95 26.04 49.52
N MET A 49 4.80 24.77 49.14
CA MET A 49 4.57 23.66 50.07
C MET A 49 5.84 23.40 50.88
N GLU A 50 5.67 23.28 52.19
CA GLU A 50 6.75 23.03 53.15
C GLU A 50 6.57 21.67 53.84
N SER A 51 7.64 21.11 54.42
CA SER A 51 7.55 19.86 55.17
C SER A 51 6.68 19.98 56.44
N SER A 52 6.52 21.20 56.96
CA SER A 52 5.57 21.55 58.02
C SER A 52 4.12 21.32 57.58
N ASP A 53 3.78 21.65 56.34
CA ASP A 53 2.43 21.42 55.78
C ASP A 53 2.12 19.92 55.72
N VAL A 54 3.08 19.12 55.24
CA VAL A 54 2.96 17.64 55.20
C VAL A 54 2.84 17.06 56.61
N THR A 55 3.61 17.56 57.58
CA THR A 55 3.54 17.11 58.98
C THR A 55 2.20 17.48 59.62
N ALA A 56 1.68 18.67 59.33
CA ALA A 56 0.40 19.16 59.83
C ALA A 56 -0.78 18.40 59.23
N ALA A 57 -0.70 18.04 57.94
CA ALA A 57 -1.70 17.21 57.29
C ALA A 57 -1.68 15.76 57.80
N GLY A 58 -0.49 15.21 58.10
CA GLY A 58 -0.36 13.80 58.48
C GLY A 58 -0.88 12.89 57.37
N SER A 59 -1.88 12.07 57.67
CA SER A 59 -2.56 11.20 56.69
C SER A 59 -3.85 11.80 56.12
N TYR A 60 -4.23 13.01 56.53
CA TYR A 60 -5.43 13.69 56.04
C TYR A 60 -5.19 14.32 54.66
N PRO A 61 -6.23 14.52 53.85
CA PRO A 61 -6.09 15.19 52.56
C PRO A 61 -5.52 16.61 52.68
N ILE A 62 -4.65 16.98 51.75
CA ILE A 62 -4.23 18.37 51.54
C ILE A 62 -5.13 18.98 50.46
N VAL A 63 -5.81 20.07 50.78
CA VAL A 63 -6.75 20.76 49.90
C VAL A 63 -6.19 22.12 49.51
N LYS A 64 -6.01 22.35 48.21
CA LYS A 64 -5.64 23.63 47.64
C LYS A 64 -6.90 24.42 47.24
N ARG A 65 -7.08 25.62 47.80
CA ARG A 65 -8.18 26.58 47.51
C ARG A 65 -7.67 27.95 47.06
N GLY A 66 -8.57 28.77 46.52
CA GLY A 66 -8.30 30.13 46.05
C GLY A 66 -7.64 30.16 44.67
N LEU A 67 -7.70 31.32 44.02
CA LEU A 67 -7.25 31.50 42.63
C LEU A 67 -5.72 31.57 42.45
N GLY A 68 -4.96 31.74 43.54
CA GLY A 68 -3.50 31.87 43.51
C GLY A 68 -2.76 30.56 43.22
N THR A 69 -1.42 30.59 43.34
CA THR A 69 -0.54 29.45 43.01
C THR A 69 0.16 28.87 44.24
N VAL A 70 0.09 27.54 44.38
CA VAL A 70 0.92 26.76 45.31
C VAL A 70 1.96 25.98 44.51
N THR A 71 3.25 26.06 44.87
CA THR A 71 4.33 25.28 44.27
C THR A 71 4.76 24.15 45.19
N ALA A 72 4.79 22.94 44.63
CA ALA A 72 5.21 21.73 45.31
C ALA A 72 6.48 21.13 44.69
N GLY A 73 7.25 20.44 45.54
CA GLY A 73 8.50 19.79 45.19
C GLY A 73 8.86 18.74 46.24
N GLY A 74 10.15 18.56 46.53
CA GLY A 74 10.63 17.49 47.41
C GLY A 74 10.07 17.47 48.84
N ALA A 75 9.47 18.57 49.31
CA ALA A 75 8.75 18.58 50.60
C ALA A 75 7.61 17.56 50.65
N MET A 76 6.99 17.27 49.51
CA MET A 76 5.87 16.33 49.39
C MET A 76 6.31 14.86 49.33
N ALA A 77 7.60 14.55 49.24
CA ALA A 77 8.11 13.21 48.90
C ALA A 77 7.71 12.06 49.84
N GLN A 78 7.22 12.37 51.05
CA GLN A 78 6.77 11.37 52.04
C GLN A 78 5.26 11.40 52.28
N PHE A 79 4.53 12.31 51.62
CA PHE A 79 3.08 12.42 51.80
C PHE A 79 2.36 11.26 51.10
N ASP A 80 1.54 10.51 51.83
CA ASP A 80 0.78 9.37 51.31
C ASP A 80 -0.74 9.57 51.35
N GLY A 81 -1.20 10.77 51.73
CA GLY A 81 -2.60 11.17 51.69
C GLY A 81 -3.06 11.71 50.32
N GLU A 82 -4.33 12.08 50.24
CA GLU A 82 -4.92 12.69 49.03
C GLU A 82 -4.48 14.16 48.89
N ILE A 83 -4.22 14.60 47.65
CA ILE A 83 -4.05 16.02 47.30
C ILE A 83 -5.24 16.44 46.45
N ARG A 84 -6.05 17.39 46.94
CA ARG A 84 -7.22 17.90 46.23
C ARG A 84 -6.99 19.34 45.79
N ILE A 85 -7.09 19.60 44.49
CA ILE A 85 -6.92 20.93 43.90
C ILE A 85 -8.30 21.44 43.52
N GLU A 86 -8.92 22.23 44.40
CA GLU A 86 -10.30 22.69 44.22
C GLU A 86 -10.39 23.91 43.30
N GLU A 87 -9.47 24.86 43.45
CA GLU A 87 -9.44 26.13 42.71
C GLU A 87 -7.99 26.52 42.37
N GLY A 88 -7.78 27.36 41.35
CA GLY A 88 -6.49 27.96 40.98
C GLY A 88 -5.39 26.94 40.63
N VAL A 89 -4.11 27.25 40.92
CA VAL A 89 -2.96 26.46 40.42
C VAL A 89 -2.21 25.72 41.53
N TYR A 90 -1.92 24.44 41.30
CA TYR A 90 -0.92 23.64 42.00
C TYR A 90 0.22 23.31 41.04
N ALA A 91 1.42 23.87 41.28
CA ALA A 91 2.56 23.81 40.40
C ALA A 91 3.58 22.74 40.87
N ALA A 92 3.68 21.64 40.14
CA ALA A 92 4.62 20.56 40.39
C ALA A 92 6.00 20.84 39.75
N LYS A 93 7.05 20.80 40.58
CA LYS A 93 8.43 21.11 40.18
C LYS A 93 9.31 19.87 39.96
N GLY A 94 8.97 18.73 40.56
CA GLY A 94 9.71 17.47 40.45
C GLY A 94 8.82 16.23 40.61
N ALA A 95 9.36 15.03 40.40
CA ALA A 95 8.61 13.77 40.46
C ALA A 95 7.87 13.55 41.78
N ASP A 96 8.42 14.04 42.90
CA ASP A 96 7.85 13.85 44.24
C ASP A 96 6.78 14.89 44.61
N SER A 97 6.41 15.80 43.70
CA SER A 97 5.51 16.93 44.02
C SER A 97 4.06 16.50 44.32
N LEU A 98 3.70 15.27 43.98
CA LEU A 98 2.36 14.69 44.18
C LEU A 98 2.33 13.66 45.32
N GLY A 99 3.43 13.50 46.06
CA GLY A 99 3.49 12.54 47.15
C GLY A 99 4.04 11.17 46.74
N THR A 100 3.59 10.15 47.46
CA THR A 100 3.91 8.74 47.24
C THR A 100 2.74 8.01 46.59
N SER A 101 3.03 6.94 45.87
CA SER A 101 2.04 6.21 45.04
C SER A 101 0.87 5.57 45.79
N LYS A 102 0.81 5.71 47.11
CA LYS A 102 -0.33 5.31 47.94
C LYS A 102 -1.44 6.36 47.94
N GLY A 103 -1.08 7.63 47.75
CA GLY A 103 -2.01 8.74 47.69
C GLY A 103 -2.65 8.90 46.31
N GLU A 104 -3.62 9.80 46.24
CA GLU A 104 -4.30 10.21 45.01
C GLU A 104 -4.19 11.73 44.87
N THR A 105 -4.01 12.23 43.64
CA THR A 105 -4.16 13.65 43.33
C THR A 105 -5.44 13.87 42.55
N VAL A 106 -6.34 14.72 43.05
CA VAL A 106 -7.63 15.05 42.43
C VAL A 106 -7.62 16.51 41.97
N VAL A 107 -7.78 16.75 40.67
CA VAL A 107 -7.88 18.09 40.07
C VAL A 107 -9.35 18.40 39.76
N LEU A 108 -10.01 19.24 40.56
CA LEU A 108 -11.42 19.61 40.34
C LEU A 108 -11.59 20.60 39.18
N PRO A 109 -12.81 20.87 38.69
CA PRO A 109 -13.05 21.68 37.48
C PRO A 109 -12.41 23.07 37.48
N GLN A 110 -12.31 23.74 38.64
CA GLN A 110 -11.67 25.06 38.77
C GLN A 110 -10.18 24.98 39.13
N GLY A 111 -9.67 23.76 39.33
CA GLY A 111 -8.28 23.48 39.65
C GLY A 111 -7.40 23.26 38.42
N THR A 112 -6.12 23.57 38.58
CA THR A 112 -5.09 23.32 37.57
C THR A 112 -3.87 22.67 38.17
N LEU A 113 -3.49 21.51 37.65
CA LEU A 113 -2.18 20.91 37.88
C LEU A 113 -1.18 21.43 36.84
N LYS A 114 -0.20 22.22 37.27
CA LYS A 114 0.78 22.88 36.39
C LYS A 114 2.16 22.26 36.54
N PHE A 115 2.82 21.95 35.42
CA PHE A 115 4.21 21.51 35.41
C PHE A 115 5.13 22.71 35.18
N ILE A 116 6.10 22.88 36.08
CA ILE A 116 7.08 24.00 36.03
C ILE A 116 8.53 23.52 36.06
N SER A 117 8.77 22.22 35.84
CA SER A 117 10.14 21.70 35.76
C SER A 117 10.87 22.30 34.56
N THR A 118 12.13 22.68 34.75
CA THR A 118 13.04 23.18 33.72
C THR A 118 13.92 22.10 33.10
N THR A 119 13.77 20.85 33.56
CA THR A 119 14.54 19.69 33.09
C THR A 119 13.60 18.71 32.42
N ALA A 120 13.88 18.37 31.16
CA ALA A 120 13.02 17.47 30.39
C ALA A 120 12.87 16.10 31.07
N ASN A 121 11.66 15.54 31.04
CA ASN A 121 11.31 14.23 31.62
C ASN A 121 11.69 14.03 33.10
N GLN A 122 11.80 15.12 33.85
CA GLN A 122 12.03 15.05 35.30
C GLN A 122 10.76 14.67 36.06
N LEU A 123 9.58 15.00 35.53
CA LEU A 123 8.32 14.60 36.12
C LEU A 123 8.02 13.15 35.73
N ALA A 124 7.72 12.33 36.73
CA ALA A 124 7.38 10.91 36.59
C ALA A 124 6.48 10.49 37.77
N PHE A 125 5.27 11.06 37.82
CA PHE A 125 4.32 10.81 38.89
C PHE A 125 3.86 9.36 38.85
N LYS A 126 3.94 8.68 40.00
CA LYS A 126 3.51 7.30 40.19
C LYS A 126 2.14 7.20 40.84
N ASP A 127 1.66 8.31 41.37
CA ASP A 127 0.38 8.45 42.05
C ASP A 127 -0.77 8.30 41.06
N THR A 128 -1.94 7.94 41.58
CA THR A 128 -3.16 8.02 40.79
C THR A 128 -3.54 9.50 40.66
N VAL A 129 -3.80 9.95 39.43
CA VAL A 129 -4.23 11.33 39.17
C VAL A 129 -5.62 11.34 38.55
N THR A 130 -6.60 11.87 39.28
CA THR A 130 -7.97 12.04 38.82
C THR A 130 -8.19 13.48 38.36
N VAL A 131 -8.67 13.68 37.13
CA VAL A 131 -8.78 14.99 36.48
C VAL A 131 -10.22 15.29 36.09
N TYR A 132 -10.73 16.39 36.63
CA TYR A 132 -11.97 17.08 36.22
C TYR A 132 -11.67 18.47 35.63
N GLY A 133 -10.46 19.00 35.87
CA GLY A 133 -10.04 20.34 35.49
C GLY A 133 -8.95 20.34 34.43
N THR A 134 -7.90 21.14 34.66
CA THR A 134 -6.82 21.35 33.69
C THR A 134 -5.49 20.75 34.16
N VAL A 135 -4.79 20.09 33.26
CA VAL A 135 -3.35 19.80 33.37
C VAL A 135 -2.61 20.64 32.35
N MET A 136 -1.57 21.35 32.78
CA MET A 136 -0.80 22.21 31.88
C MET A 136 0.70 22.06 32.08
N ASN A 137 1.48 22.05 30.99
CA ASN A 137 2.92 22.16 31.06
C ASN A 137 3.39 23.56 30.64
N SER A 138 4.01 24.28 31.58
CA SER A 138 4.55 25.63 31.37
C SER A 138 6.05 25.72 31.66
N GLY A 139 6.74 24.60 31.88
CA GLY A 139 8.17 24.58 32.22
C GLY A 139 9.11 24.88 31.05
N GLY A 140 8.58 25.06 29.83
CA GLY A 140 9.38 25.32 28.63
C GLY A 140 10.11 24.09 28.06
N VAL A 141 10.03 22.95 28.73
CA VAL A 141 10.64 21.68 28.32
C VAL A 141 9.60 20.55 28.30
N ASP A 142 9.88 19.51 27.51
CA ASP A 142 8.99 18.37 27.36
C ASP A 142 9.00 17.47 28.61
N GLN A 143 7.81 17.01 29.02
CA GLN A 143 7.61 16.07 30.14
C GLN A 143 6.86 14.84 29.62
N LEU A 144 7.51 14.08 28.73
CA LEU A 144 6.94 12.92 28.05
C LEU A 144 6.74 11.70 28.97
N ASN A 145 7.30 11.75 30.19
CA ASN A 145 7.17 10.70 31.19
C ASN A 145 6.31 11.13 32.39
N ALA A 146 5.63 12.28 32.29
CA ALA A 146 4.95 12.93 33.41
C ALA A 146 4.04 11.97 34.18
N PHE A 147 3.23 11.19 33.48
CA PHE A 147 2.33 10.21 34.08
C PHE A 147 2.85 8.79 33.90
N SER A 148 3.42 8.23 34.96
CA SER A 148 3.83 6.82 35.05
C SER A 148 2.85 5.98 35.89
N GLY A 149 2.01 6.63 36.71
CA GLY A 149 0.89 6.03 37.44
C GLY A 149 -0.46 6.17 36.71
N PRO A 150 -1.53 5.56 37.25
CA PRO A 150 -2.88 5.62 36.70
C PRO A 150 -3.40 7.05 36.56
N VAL A 151 -4.13 7.32 35.47
CA VAL A 151 -4.88 8.57 35.28
C VAL A 151 -6.35 8.25 35.08
N ILE A 152 -7.21 8.99 35.76
CA ILE A 152 -8.68 8.84 35.70
C ILE A 152 -9.26 10.18 35.26
N LEU A 153 -10.19 10.18 34.32
CA LEU A 153 -11.04 11.33 34.06
C LEU A 153 -12.27 11.23 34.96
N GLY A 154 -12.37 12.12 35.94
CA GLY A 154 -13.57 12.22 36.78
C GLY A 154 -14.66 13.10 36.14
N GLY A 155 -14.28 13.87 35.12
CA GLY A 155 -15.13 14.75 34.32
C GLY A 155 -14.42 15.14 33.03
N ASP A 156 -15.01 16.05 32.27
CA ASP A 156 -14.34 16.61 31.08
C ASP A 156 -13.06 17.35 31.48
N ALA A 157 -11.94 16.94 30.90
CA ALA A 157 -10.60 17.41 31.29
C ALA A 157 -9.86 18.06 30.13
N ARG A 158 -8.94 18.99 30.44
CA ARG A 158 -8.10 19.67 29.45
C ARG A 158 -6.61 19.49 29.72
N PHE A 159 -5.88 19.10 28.68
CA PHE A 159 -4.42 19.02 28.68
C PHE A 159 -3.88 20.09 27.72
N GLN A 160 -2.93 20.91 28.17
CA GLN A 160 -2.41 22.02 27.36
C GLN A 160 -0.94 22.41 27.63
N GLY A 161 -0.39 23.22 26.73
CA GLY A 161 0.95 23.81 26.86
C GLY A 161 2.05 23.01 26.16
N GLN A 162 3.22 22.90 26.80
CA GLN A 162 4.35 22.13 26.28
C GLN A 162 4.10 20.62 26.39
N SER A 163 4.95 19.77 25.80
CA SER A 163 4.65 18.35 25.69
C SER A 163 4.47 17.65 27.04
N ILE A 164 3.45 16.79 27.11
CA ILE A 164 3.08 15.97 28.25
C ILE A 164 3.00 14.52 27.76
N GLY A 165 3.42 13.56 28.56
CA GLY A 165 3.28 12.15 28.18
C GLY A 165 2.89 11.22 29.30
N PHE A 166 2.30 10.12 28.83
CA PHE A 166 1.78 8.98 29.55
C PHE A 166 2.65 7.79 29.15
N LEU A 167 3.26 7.12 30.11
CA LEU A 167 4.24 6.06 29.86
C LEU A 167 3.87 4.80 30.64
N GLY A 168 3.47 3.75 29.92
CA GLY A 168 3.22 2.42 30.49
C GLY A 168 2.07 2.37 31.51
N ASN A 169 1.19 3.36 31.51
CA ASN A 169 0.15 3.53 32.53
C ASN A 169 -1.25 3.15 32.04
N THR A 170 -2.23 3.26 32.94
CA THR A 170 -3.66 3.10 32.63
C THR A 170 -4.35 4.45 32.55
N LEU A 171 -5.25 4.62 31.58
CA LEU A 171 -6.15 5.75 31.46
C LEU A 171 -7.61 5.26 31.55
N ALA A 172 -8.36 5.70 32.55
CA ALA A 172 -9.81 5.51 32.63
C ALA A 172 -10.49 6.80 32.19
N MET A 173 -11.35 6.75 31.18
CA MET A 173 -12.06 7.94 30.69
C MET A 173 -13.54 7.95 31.08
N ASP A 174 -14.12 6.79 31.38
CA ASP A 174 -15.49 6.65 31.92
C ASP A 174 -16.58 7.44 31.17
N GLY A 175 -16.44 7.57 29.85
CA GLY A 175 -17.35 8.32 28.97
C GLY A 175 -17.04 9.80 28.83
N TYR A 176 -16.16 10.36 29.66
CA TYR A 176 -15.79 11.77 29.65
C TYR A 176 -14.88 12.17 28.50
N LYS A 177 -14.78 13.48 28.27
CA LYS A 177 -13.99 14.05 27.20
C LYS A 177 -12.63 14.56 27.66
N MET A 178 -11.59 14.20 26.92
CA MET A 178 -10.25 14.78 27.02
C MET A 178 -10.03 15.81 25.91
N THR A 179 -9.75 17.05 26.27
CA THR A 179 -9.38 18.09 25.31
C THR A 179 -7.86 18.25 25.26
N VAL A 180 -7.27 18.18 24.07
CA VAL A 180 -5.84 18.34 23.81
C VAL A 180 -5.59 19.68 23.11
N ALA A 181 -4.88 20.58 23.78
CA ALA A 181 -4.52 21.90 23.28
C ALA A 181 -3.04 22.21 23.54
N MET A 182 -2.17 21.39 22.95
CA MET A 182 -0.73 21.56 23.06
C MET A 182 -0.27 22.73 22.19
N ASN A 183 0.91 23.29 22.50
CA ASN A 183 1.61 24.20 21.60
C ASN A 183 1.78 23.57 20.20
N LYS A 184 1.88 24.37 19.14
CA LYS A 184 1.84 23.91 17.73
C LYS A 184 2.77 22.74 17.38
N SER A 185 3.93 22.65 18.04
CA SER A 185 4.92 21.58 17.83
C SER A 185 4.99 20.57 18.99
N ALA A 186 4.25 20.81 20.07
CA ALA A 186 4.24 19.96 21.26
C ALA A 186 3.24 18.80 21.13
N VAL A 187 3.42 17.80 21.99
CA VAL A 187 2.64 16.57 21.95
C VAL A 187 1.97 16.23 23.28
N LEU A 188 0.77 15.65 23.21
CA LEU A 188 0.28 14.75 24.24
C LEU A 188 0.64 13.33 23.80
N LYS A 189 1.58 12.69 24.49
CA LYS A 189 2.12 11.38 24.11
C LYS A 189 1.47 10.27 24.91
N PHE A 190 0.96 9.26 24.23
CA PHE A 190 0.59 7.96 24.80
C PHE A 190 1.60 6.92 24.35
N GLU A 191 2.47 6.47 25.26
CA GLU A 191 3.43 5.39 25.03
C GLU A 191 3.07 4.18 25.89
N ASN A 192 2.70 3.07 25.26
CA ASN A 192 2.29 1.84 25.93
C ASN A 192 1.14 2.05 26.94
N VAL A 193 0.18 2.93 26.62
CA VAL A 193 -0.94 3.28 27.49
C VAL A 193 -2.09 2.29 27.32
N LYS A 194 -2.72 1.89 28.43
CA LYS A 194 -3.94 1.07 28.43
C LYS A 194 -5.15 1.93 28.77
N ILE A 195 -5.96 2.26 27.78
CA ILE A 195 -7.26 2.89 27.97
C ILE A 195 -8.25 1.79 28.38
N ILE A 196 -8.61 1.78 29.67
CA ILE A 196 -9.41 0.69 30.28
C ILE A 196 -10.92 0.95 30.22
N THR A 197 -11.34 2.21 30.12
CA THR A 197 -12.71 2.63 29.86
C THR A 197 -12.72 3.73 28.79
N GLY A 198 -13.60 3.59 27.81
CA GLY A 198 -13.66 4.51 26.66
C GLY A 198 -14.21 5.89 27.03
N GLY A 199 -13.90 6.89 26.22
CA GLY A 199 -14.42 8.25 26.34
C GLY A 199 -14.38 8.96 24.99
N ASN A 200 -14.10 10.26 24.98
CA ASN A 200 -13.90 11.03 23.75
C ASN A 200 -12.64 11.90 23.85
N ILE A 201 -11.97 12.15 22.73
CA ILE A 201 -10.78 13.00 22.69
C ILE A 201 -10.95 14.06 21.60
N ASP A 202 -10.82 15.34 21.96
CA ASP A 202 -10.78 16.45 21.00
C ASP A 202 -9.36 17.02 20.92
N VAL A 203 -8.69 16.87 19.77
CA VAL A 203 -7.39 17.48 19.51
C VAL A 203 -7.58 18.80 18.79
N LEU A 204 -7.55 19.89 19.56
CA LEU A 204 -7.77 21.25 19.07
C LEU A 204 -6.48 21.90 18.53
N GLN A 205 -5.33 21.57 19.13
CA GLN A 205 -4.03 22.14 18.75
C GLN A 205 -2.88 21.20 19.13
N GLY A 206 -1.80 21.27 18.34
CA GLY A 206 -0.61 20.45 18.54
C GLY A 206 -0.83 19.04 18.03
N ARG A 207 -0.37 18.03 18.78
CA ARG A 207 -0.44 16.62 18.35
C ARG A 207 -0.82 15.68 19.49
N LEU A 208 -1.78 14.79 19.26
CA LEU A 208 -1.88 13.54 20.01
C LEU A 208 -0.95 12.52 19.35
N HIS A 209 -0.04 11.91 20.11
CA HIS A 209 0.94 10.97 19.58
C HIS A 209 0.81 9.60 20.24
N LEU A 210 0.53 8.57 19.45
CA LEU A 210 0.36 7.20 19.88
C LEU A 210 1.61 6.39 19.54
N GLN A 211 2.15 5.66 20.52
CA GLN A 211 3.36 4.86 20.35
C GLN A 211 3.31 3.55 21.13
N GLY A 212 3.80 2.48 20.49
CA GLY A 212 3.99 1.17 21.12
C GLY A 212 2.69 0.39 21.33
N ASP A 213 2.73 -0.53 22.29
CA ASP A 213 1.67 -1.49 22.58
C ASP A 213 0.60 -0.84 23.47
N ALA A 214 -0.42 -0.28 22.84
CA ALA A 214 -1.56 0.29 23.55
C ALA A 214 -2.75 -0.69 23.61
N VAL A 215 -3.60 -0.51 24.61
CA VAL A 215 -4.91 -1.20 24.68
C VAL A 215 -5.99 -0.13 24.66
N TRP A 216 -7.01 -0.31 23.81
CA TRP A 216 -8.11 0.64 23.66
C TRP A 216 -9.44 -0.03 23.94
N ALA A 217 -10.02 0.25 25.10
CA ALA A 217 -11.41 -0.08 25.41
C ALA A 217 -12.38 0.82 24.63
N GLY A 218 -13.62 0.37 24.46
CA GLY A 218 -14.67 1.10 23.77
C GLY A 218 -15.06 0.49 22.42
N SER A 219 -15.81 1.26 21.65
CA SER A 219 -16.38 0.87 20.35
C SER A 219 -16.30 2.05 19.38
N GLU A 220 -16.98 1.93 18.24
CA GLU A 220 -17.20 3.03 17.29
C GLU A 220 -18.00 4.20 17.88
N ASP A 221 -18.68 4.03 19.02
CA ASP A 221 -19.41 5.10 19.70
C ASP A 221 -18.47 6.14 20.33
N ASN A 222 -17.22 5.75 20.60
CA ASN A 222 -16.17 6.64 21.10
C ASN A 222 -15.55 7.43 19.96
N ARG A 223 -15.23 8.71 20.19
CA ARG A 223 -14.70 9.61 19.15
C ARG A 223 -13.33 10.18 19.48
N LEU A 224 -12.46 10.20 18.47
CA LEU A 224 -11.25 11.03 18.42
C LEU A 224 -11.43 12.07 17.31
N SER A 225 -11.56 13.34 17.69
CA SER A 225 -11.72 14.46 16.75
C SER A 225 -10.41 15.20 16.54
N ILE A 226 -9.99 15.41 15.29
CA ILE A 226 -8.80 16.19 14.94
C ILE A 226 -9.24 17.49 14.26
N ALA A 227 -8.98 18.62 14.90
CA ALA A 227 -9.29 19.94 14.35
C ALA A 227 -8.34 20.33 13.21
N ALA A 228 -8.68 21.42 12.51
CA ALA A 228 -7.83 22.01 11.47
C ALA A 228 -6.41 22.30 12.01
N GLU A 229 -5.38 21.93 11.24
CA GLU A 229 -3.95 22.01 11.60
C GLU A 229 -3.49 21.17 12.81
N ALA A 230 -4.41 20.59 13.57
CA ALA A 230 -4.09 19.65 14.64
C ALA A 230 -3.68 18.28 14.05
N LYS A 231 -2.97 17.49 14.86
CA LYS A 231 -2.30 16.28 14.36
C LYS A 231 -2.64 15.04 15.18
N LEU A 232 -2.88 13.94 14.49
CA LEU A 232 -2.77 12.59 15.05
C LEU A 232 -1.47 11.98 14.55
N GLY A 233 -0.54 11.66 15.45
CA GLY A 233 0.67 10.95 15.11
C GLY A 233 0.64 9.50 15.59
N MET A 234 1.10 8.57 14.76
CA MET A 234 1.23 7.16 15.12
C MET A 234 2.66 6.71 14.83
N ARG A 235 3.29 6.06 15.82
CA ARG A 235 4.65 5.51 15.70
C ARG A 235 4.70 4.11 16.27
N GLU A 236 4.85 3.11 15.40
CA GLU A 236 4.84 1.70 15.83
C GLU A 236 3.66 1.43 16.79
N ALA A 237 2.50 2.04 16.52
CA ALA A 237 1.33 1.89 17.38
C ALA A 237 0.70 0.53 17.08
N VAL A 238 1.05 -0.49 17.86
CA VAL A 238 0.61 -1.87 17.67
C VAL A 238 -0.67 -2.10 18.47
N CYS A 239 -1.77 -1.52 17.97
CA CYS A 239 -3.08 -1.74 18.55
C CYS A 239 -4.18 -1.51 17.52
N ASN A 240 -5.27 -2.26 17.63
CA ASN A 240 -6.49 -1.97 16.88
C ASN A 240 -7.29 -0.94 17.67
N ILE A 241 -7.39 0.27 17.15
CA ILE A 241 -8.17 1.35 17.77
C ILE A 241 -9.58 1.31 17.15
N PRO A 242 -10.64 0.94 17.91
CA PRO A 242 -11.98 0.73 17.35
C PRO A 242 -12.84 2.01 17.29
N TRP A 243 -12.32 3.14 17.76
CA TRP A 243 -13.04 4.41 17.87
C TRP A 243 -13.30 5.05 16.51
N THR A 244 -14.33 5.88 16.43
CA THR A 244 -14.54 6.76 15.29
C THR A 244 -13.49 7.88 15.29
N LEU A 245 -12.82 8.08 14.15
CA LEU A 245 -11.89 9.18 13.90
C LEU A 245 -12.57 10.26 13.06
N ASP A 246 -12.78 11.43 13.63
CA ASP A 246 -13.36 12.59 12.95
C ASP A 246 -12.25 13.55 12.49
N LEU A 247 -12.08 13.70 11.17
CA LEU A 247 -11.07 14.57 10.56
C LEU A 247 -11.72 15.84 9.99
N ALA A 248 -11.39 16.98 10.57
CA ALA A 248 -11.77 18.28 10.05
C ALA A 248 -10.97 18.66 8.78
N ASP A 249 -11.44 19.70 8.08
CA ASP A 249 -10.66 20.31 6.99
C ASP A 249 -9.31 20.80 7.50
N GLY A 250 -8.22 20.36 6.87
CA GLY A 250 -6.85 20.66 7.30
C GLY A 250 -6.32 19.82 8.47
N ALA A 251 -7.05 18.82 8.96
CA ALA A 251 -6.55 17.86 9.93
C ALA A 251 -5.36 17.07 9.36
N VAL A 252 -4.39 16.71 10.23
CA VAL A 252 -3.14 16.07 9.81
C VAL A 252 -2.97 14.69 10.43
N LEU A 253 -2.79 13.69 9.58
CA LEU A 253 -2.29 12.36 9.95
C LEU A 253 -0.76 12.35 9.78
N TYR A 254 -0.05 11.99 10.85
CA TYR A 254 1.40 12.07 10.96
C TYR A 254 1.99 10.69 11.24
N PRO A 255 2.14 9.82 10.22
CA PRO A 255 2.79 8.53 10.40
C PRO A 255 4.28 8.72 10.67
N SER A 256 4.84 7.96 11.60
CA SER A 256 6.28 7.92 11.91
C SER A 256 6.67 6.47 12.09
N LYS A 257 7.86 6.06 11.65
CA LYS A 257 8.44 4.71 11.80
C LYS A 257 7.42 3.56 11.66
N GLY A 258 7.32 2.99 10.46
CA GLY A 258 6.53 1.80 10.19
C GLY A 258 7.22 0.92 9.16
N ASP A 259 6.85 -0.37 9.11
CA ASP A 259 7.16 -1.24 7.99
C ASP A 259 5.88 -1.47 7.19
N ILE A 260 5.78 -0.81 6.03
CA ILE A 260 4.64 -0.94 5.12
C ILE A 260 4.43 -2.39 4.65
N ASN A 261 5.50 -3.19 4.62
CA ASN A 261 5.45 -4.61 4.22
C ASN A 261 5.22 -5.54 5.42
N GLY A 262 5.46 -5.05 6.64
CA GLY A 262 5.35 -5.81 7.89
C GLY A 262 3.93 -5.96 8.43
N PHE A 263 2.93 -5.25 7.90
CA PHE A 263 1.51 -5.22 8.31
C PHE A 263 1.22 -4.93 9.80
N ASP A 264 2.22 -4.90 10.66
CA ASP A 264 2.09 -4.72 12.11
C ASP A 264 2.41 -3.26 12.50
N GLY A 265 1.37 -2.51 12.84
CA GLY A 265 1.49 -1.17 13.45
C GLY A 265 0.78 -0.04 12.69
N ASN A 266 0.59 1.10 13.37
CA ASN A 266 -0.03 2.32 12.84
C ASN A 266 -1.41 2.10 12.17
N ASN A 267 -2.23 1.21 12.75
CA ASN A 267 -3.53 0.83 12.23
C ASN A 267 -4.68 1.50 13.00
N TRP A 268 -5.56 2.18 12.27
CA TRP A 268 -6.84 2.66 12.77
C TRP A 268 -7.96 1.76 12.27
N SER A 269 -8.50 0.91 13.14
CA SER A 269 -9.51 -0.09 12.76
C SER A 269 -10.96 0.40 12.82
N GLY A 270 -11.23 1.46 13.58
CA GLY A 270 -12.57 2.04 13.71
C GLY A 270 -12.96 2.91 12.52
N PRO A 271 -14.23 3.36 12.45
CA PRO A 271 -14.69 4.23 11.37
C PRO A 271 -13.91 5.54 11.27
N VAL A 272 -13.83 6.10 10.07
CA VAL A 272 -13.22 7.41 9.83
C VAL A 272 -14.21 8.31 9.10
N VAL A 273 -14.39 9.53 9.57
CA VAL A 273 -15.20 10.56 8.91
C VAL A 273 -14.29 11.68 8.45
N VAL A 274 -14.26 11.94 7.14
CA VAL A 274 -13.46 13.00 6.53
C VAL A 274 -14.39 14.12 6.03
N ASN A 275 -14.38 15.27 6.71
CA ASN A 275 -15.31 16.39 6.47
C ASN A 275 -14.69 17.54 5.65
N GLY A 276 -13.49 17.34 5.13
CA GLY A 276 -12.74 18.32 4.33
C GLY A 276 -11.45 17.69 3.84
N LYS A 277 -10.42 18.50 3.62
CA LYS A 277 -9.12 18.01 3.13
C LYS A 277 -8.24 17.54 4.30
N ALA A 278 -8.15 16.23 4.50
CA ALA A 278 -7.22 15.63 5.45
C ALA A 278 -5.83 15.47 4.81
N VAL A 279 -4.77 15.80 5.56
CA VAL A 279 -3.39 15.75 5.07
C VAL A 279 -2.64 14.60 5.74
N VAL A 280 -2.04 13.71 4.94
CA VAL A 280 -1.11 12.68 5.40
C VAL A 280 0.30 13.14 5.08
N GLN A 281 1.13 13.36 6.10
CA GLN A 281 2.49 13.86 5.91
C GLN A 281 3.45 13.44 7.02
N TYR A 282 4.71 13.22 6.66
CA TYR A 282 5.82 13.03 7.59
C TYR A 282 7.04 13.84 7.13
N LYS A 283 7.94 14.20 8.04
CA LYS A 283 9.20 14.87 7.67
C LYS A 283 10.25 13.83 7.20
N ALA A 284 10.22 13.56 5.89
CA ALA A 284 11.29 13.35 4.90
C ALA A 284 12.58 12.55 5.19
N GLU A 285 12.82 11.94 6.35
CA GLU A 285 14.09 11.21 6.58
C GLU A 285 13.94 9.70 6.81
N GLU A 286 12.73 9.19 7.03
CA GLU A 286 12.49 7.76 7.25
C GLU A 286 11.65 7.18 6.10
N PRO A 287 12.17 6.17 5.37
CA PRO A 287 11.38 5.45 4.37
C PRO A 287 10.22 4.71 5.04
N ASP A 288 9.16 4.43 4.26
CA ASP A 288 8.05 3.54 4.61
C ASP A 288 7.19 3.94 5.82
N THR A 289 7.14 5.24 6.14
CA THR A 289 6.20 5.75 7.15
C THR A 289 4.76 5.69 6.63
N PHE A 290 3.93 4.85 7.25
CA PHE A 290 2.54 4.65 6.84
C PHE A 290 1.56 4.84 7.99
N ILE A 291 0.32 5.18 7.61
CA ILE A 291 -0.87 5.01 8.45
C ILE A 291 -1.88 4.15 7.69
N ARG A 292 -2.45 3.16 8.37
CA ARG A 292 -3.50 2.29 7.82
C ARG A 292 -4.85 2.69 8.39
N LEU A 293 -5.81 2.92 7.51
CA LEU A 293 -7.22 3.03 7.85
C LEU A 293 -7.90 1.71 7.47
N GLY A 294 -8.09 0.84 8.48
CA GLY A 294 -8.72 -0.47 8.35
C GLY A 294 -10.24 -0.43 8.44
N GLY A 295 -10.79 0.55 9.16
CA GLY A 295 -12.24 0.78 9.25
C GLY A 295 -12.80 1.53 8.04
N PRO A 296 -14.14 1.60 7.91
CA PRO A 296 -14.79 2.29 6.81
C PRO A 296 -14.56 3.80 6.89
N VAL A 297 -14.25 4.40 5.74
CA VAL A 297 -14.03 5.84 5.58
C VAL A 297 -15.23 6.47 4.86
N SER A 298 -15.80 7.52 5.44
CA SER A 298 -17.00 8.21 4.95
C SER A 298 -16.84 9.73 5.01
N GLY A 299 -17.77 10.46 4.39
CA GLY A 299 -17.82 11.93 4.44
C GLY A 299 -17.57 12.61 3.09
N SER A 300 -17.73 13.93 3.04
CA SER A 300 -17.61 14.71 1.80
C SER A 300 -16.16 15.06 1.42
N GLY A 301 -15.21 14.81 2.33
CA GLY A 301 -13.83 15.25 2.24
C GLY A 301 -12.89 14.34 1.44
N SER A 302 -11.63 14.77 1.35
CA SER A 302 -10.58 14.16 0.54
C SER A 302 -9.30 13.91 1.35
N PHE A 303 -8.41 13.08 0.82
CA PHE A 303 -7.06 12.91 1.36
C PHE A 303 -6.01 13.54 0.48
N VAL A 304 -4.98 14.11 1.09
CA VAL A 304 -3.77 14.58 0.40
C VAL A 304 -2.54 14.03 1.07
N ILE A 305 -1.77 13.27 0.29
CA ILE A 305 -0.57 12.57 0.74
C ILE A 305 0.64 13.37 0.26
N ASN A 306 1.50 13.76 1.21
CA ASN A 306 2.66 14.61 0.97
C ASN A 306 3.91 14.04 1.65
N SER A 307 5.08 14.56 1.25
CA SER A 307 6.33 14.44 2.01
C SER A 307 6.81 13.00 2.26
N GLY A 308 6.54 12.08 1.32
CA GLY A 308 7.01 10.68 1.39
C GLY A 308 6.18 9.78 2.31
N ALA A 309 5.06 10.26 2.85
CA ALA A 309 4.18 9.44 3.67
C ALA A 309 3.36 8.44 2.83
N TRP A 310 2.91 7.37 3.48
CA TRP A 310 1.96 6.40 2.92
C TRP A 310 0.61 6.43 3.64
N LEU A 311 -0.44 6.39 2.85
CA LEU A 311 -1.79 6.08 3.32
C LEU A 311 -2.18 4.69 2.82
N VAL A 312 -2.65 3.83 3.71
CA VAL A 312 -3.19 2.51 3.35
C VAL A 312 -4.69 2.50 3.62
N LEU A 313 -5.50 2.33 2.58
CA LEU A 313 -6.95 2.17 2.68
C LEU A 313 -7.29 0.69 2.49
N SER A 314 -7.90 0.06 3.50
CA SER A 314 -8.11 -1.40 3.51
C SER A 314 -9.57 -1.84 3.47
N ASN A 315 -10.52 -0.91 3.52
CA ASN A 315 -11.95 -1.23 3.65
C ASN A 315 -12.69 -1.04 2.32
N SER A 316 -13.37 -2.08 1.84
CA SER A 316 -14.16 -2.02 0.59
C SER A 316 -15.45 -1.22 0.71
N GLY A 317 -15.94 -0.96 1.93
CA GLY A 317 -17.16 -0.21 2.21
C GLY A 317 -16.94 1.30 2.34
N ASN A 318 -15.85 1.85 1.81
CA ASN A 318 -15.60 3.28 1.86
C ASN A 318 -16.61 4.05 1.00
N THR A 319 -17.00 5.24 1.43
CA THR A 319 -18.03 6.09 0.80
C THR A 319 -17.66 7.57 0.73
N PHE A 320 -16.39 7.93 1.00
CA PHE A 320 -15.96 9.32 0.97
C PHE A 320 -15.94 9.91 -0.45
N ALA A 321 -16.33 11.18 -0.58
CA ALA A 321 -16.59 11.79 -1.89
C ALA A 321 -15.45 12.66 -2.47
N GLY A 322 -14.47 13.10 -1.67
CA GLY A 322 -13.51 14.13 -2.10
C GLY A 322 -12.30 13.64 -2.91
N GLY A 323 -12.13 12.33 -3.09
CA GLY A 323 -11.01 11.74 -3.83
C GLY A 323 -9.69 11.74 -3.05
N VAL A 324 -8.58 11.44 -3.75
CA VAL A 324 -7.24 11.33 -3.13
C VAL A 324 -6.19 11.99 -4.02
N ASP A 325 -5.43 12.94 -3.46
CA ASP A 325 -4.25 13.51 -4.12
C ASP A 325 -2.96 12.90 -3.55
N VAL A 326 -2.11 12.37 -4.43
CA VAL A 326 -0.83 11.77 -4.09
C VAL A 326 0.30 12.64 -4.62
N SER A 327 1.15 13.16 -3.74
CA SER A 327 2.33 13.95 -4.10
C SER A 327 3.59 13.46 -3.39
N GLU A 328 4.71 13.49 -4.11
CA GLU A 328 6.01 13.10 -3.55
C GLU A 328 6.53 14.15 -2.56
N GLY A 329 7.27 13.67 -1.56
CA GLY A 329 8.26 14.46 -0.85
C GLY A 329 9.56 14.57 -1.63
N VAL A 330 10.51 15.34 -1.11
CA VAL A 330 11.88 15.36 -1.63
C VAL A 330 12.53 14.01 -1.25
N ASP A 331 12.93 13.21 -2.23
CA ASP A 331 13.74 11.98 -2.10
C ASP A 331 13.09 10.67 -1.57
N ARG A 332 12.22 10.06 -2.40
CA ARG A 332 11.76 8.63 -2.41
C ARG A 332 10.45 8.28 -1.67
N CYS A 333 9.69 7.40 -2.36
CA CYS A 333 8.67 6.43 -1.92
C CYS A 333 7.61 6.90 -0.91
N GLY A 334 6.69 7.77 -1.33
CA GLY A 334 5.39 7.97 -0.67
C GLY A 334 4.24 7.66 -1.62
N GLY A 335 3.07 7.32 -1.10
CA GLY A 335 1.98 6.86 -1.96
C GLY A 335 0.68 6.47 -1.27
N LEU A 336 -0.23 5.99 -2.09
CA LEU A 336 -1.49 5.40 -1.68
C LEU A 336 -1.41 3.88 -1.91
N VAL A 337 -1.70 3.10 -0.88
CA VAL A 337 -1.91 1.65 -1.01
C VAL A 337 -3.40 1.34 -0.86
N LEU A 338 -3.92 0.60 -1.83
CA LEU A 338 -5.27 0.05 -1.77
C LEU A 338 -5.16 -1.44 -1.46
N SER A 339 -5.74 -1.86 -0.33
CA SER A 339 -5.77 -3.27 0.09
C SER A 339 -7.14 -3.92 -0.06
N ALA A 340 -8.08 -3.25 -0.74
CA ALA A 340 -9.37 -3.81 -1.13
C ALA A 340 -9.98 -3.05 -2.34
N ASN A 341 -10.72 -3.73 -3.21
CA ASN A 341 -11.59 -3.07 -4.19
C ASN A 341 -12.68 -2.27 -3.44
N GLY A 342 -12.94 -1.03 -3.87
CA GLY A 342 -13.76 -0.07 -3.15
C GLY A 342 -13.04 0.73 -2.05
N ALA A 343 -11.76 0.46 -1.78
CA ALA A 343 -10.96 1.25 -0.83
C ALA A 343 -10.85 2.73 -1.23
N VAL A 344 -10.85 3.01 -2.53
CA VAL A 344 -11.22 4.33 -3.07
C VAL A 344 -12.54 4.15 -3.81
N PRO A 345 -13.60 4.89 -3.45
CA PRO A 345 -14.90 4.73 -4.09
C PRO A 345 -14.83 5.08 -5.58
N VAL A 346 -15.37 4.21 -6.44
CA VAL A 346 -15.44 4.42 -7.89
C VAL A 346 -16.26 5.67 -8.26
N ASP A 347 -17.35 5.92 -7.52
CA ASP A 347 -18.21 7.10 -7.64
C ASP A 347 -17.71 8.29 -6.80
N GLY A 348 -16.54 8.15 -6.19
CA GLY A 348 -15.90 9.20 -5.41
C GLY A 348 -15.22 10.25 -6.29
N GLY A 349 -14.56 11.19 -5.63
CA GLY A 349 -13.69 12.15 -6.29
C GLY A 349 -12.51 11.49 -6.97
N ARG A 350 -11.92 12.22 -7.91
CA ARG A 350 -10.78 11.81 -8.71
C ARG A 350 -9.57 11.38 -7.86
N LEU A 351 -8.81 10.41 -8.37
CA LEU A 351 -7.48 10.09 -7.88
C LEU A 351 -6.42 10.89 -8.65
N THR A 352 -5.73 11.80 -7.97
CA THR A 352 -4.71 12.67 -8.59
C THR A 352 -3.30 12.20 -8.22
N ILE A 353 -2.43 11.96 -9.20
CA ILE A 353 -1.01 11.62 -8.97
C ILE A 353 -0.12 12.77 -9.48
N ARG A 354 0.60 13.42 -8.58
CA ARG A 354 1.54 14.50 -8.94
C ARG A 354 2.97 13.97 -9.08
N SER A 355 3.37 13.06 -8.18
CA SER A 355 4.71 12.46 -8.18
C SER A 355 4.85 11.23 -7.26
N GLY A 356 3.76 10.55 -6.86
CA GLY A 356 3.83 9.39 -5.96
C GLY A 356 3.46 8.06 -6.63
N THR A 357 3.28 7.05 -5.78
CA THR A 357 2.88 5.70 -6.20
C THR A 357 1.44 5.42 -5.79
N LEU A 358 0.64 4.91 -6.73
CA LEU A 358 -0.57 4.14 -6.44
C LEU A 358 -0.20 2.66 -6.45
N ARG A 359 -0.41 1.97 -5.32
CA ARG A 359 -0.09 0.57 -5.11
C ARG A 359 -1.37 -0.25 -4.92
N LEU A 360 -1.61 -1.22 -5.78
CA LEU A 360 -2.75 -2.14 -5.74
C LEU A 360 -2.29 -3.44 -5.06
N SER A 361 -2.72 -3.69 -3.82
CA SER A 361 -2.09 -4.70 -2.96
C SER A 361 -2.94 -5.94 -2.67
N ALA A 362 -4.16 -6.02 -3.20
CA ALA A 362 -5.05 -7.16 -2.96
C ALA A 362 -5.23 -8.02 -4.21
N ALA A 363 -5.47 -9.32 -3.98
CA ALA A 363 -5.67 -10.35 -4.99
C ALA A 363 -7.01 -10.24 -5.73
N GLU A 364 -7.35 -9.05 -6.21
CA GLU A 364 -8.59 -8.75 -6.89
C GLU A 364 -8.41 -7.64 -7.93
N TRP A 365 -9.40 -7.52 -8.81
CA TRP A 365 -9.46 -6.47 -9.80
C TRP A 365 -10.16 -5.24 -9.21
N TYR A 366 -9.53 -4.08 -9.32
CA TYR A 366 -10.02 -2.83 -8.72
C TYR A 366 -10.93 -2.07 -9.67
N ASP A 367 -12.03 -1.51 -9.15
CA ASP A 367 -12.82 -0.49 -9.84
C ASP A 367 -12.38 0.88 -9.32
N LEU A 368 -11.64 1.63 -10.14
CA LEU A 368 -11.02 2.90 -9.76
C LEU A 368 -11.81 4.09 -10.30
N PRO A 369 -11.90 5.22 -9.55
CA PRO A 369 -12.43 6.47 -10.08
C PRO A 369 -11.50 7.02 -11.17
N GLU A 370 -11.91 8.14 -11.82
CA GLU A 370 -11.05 8.84 -12.77
C GLU A 370 -9.64 9.08 -12.18
N ILE A 371 -8.62 8.81 -12.99
CA ILE A 371 -7.22 9.05 -12.63
C ILE A 371 -6.72 10.26 -13.42
N GLU A 372 -6.13 11.22 -12.72
CA GLU A 372 -5.37 12.30 -13.34
C GLU A 372 -3.94 12.34 -12.80
N VAL A 373 -2.98 12.37 -13.71
CA VAL A 373 -1.57 12.46 -13.37
C VAL A 373 -1.05 13.81 -13.83
N THR A 374 -0.77 14.74 -12.92
CA THR A 374 -0.46 16.13 -13.30
C THR A 374 1.03 16.40 -13.53
N SER A 375 1.90 15.49 -13.10
CA SER A 375 3.34 15.60 -13.32
C SER A 375 3.95 14.25 -13.68
N GLY A 376 4.16 13.34 -12.73
CA GLY A 376 4.64 11.98 -12.98
C GLY A 376 4.19 11.06 -11.85
N GLY A 377 4.62 9.80 -11.89
CA GLY A 377 4.31 8.86 -10.82
C GLY A 377 4.29 7.42 -11.31
N ARG A 378 3.85 6.52 -10.44
CA ARG A 378 3.82 5.09 -10.71
C ARG A 378 2.46 4.51 -10.32
N ILE A 379 1.94 3.61 -11.16
CA ILE A 379 0.82 2.72 -10.80
C ILE A 379 1.39 1.30 -10.79
N ALA A 380 1.37 0.65 -9.64
CA ALA A 380 2.01 -0.65 -9.42
C ALA A 380 1.04 -1.64 -8.76
N GLY A 381 1.14 -2.91 -9.14
CA GLY A 381 0.51 -4.03 -8.44
C GLY A 381 1.54 -4.75 -7.59
N ASP A 382 1.17 -5.19 -6.39
CA ASP A 382 2.09 -5.95 -5.52
C ASP A 382 2.51 -7.27 -6.13
N HIS A 383 1.60 -7.85 -6.90
CA HIS A 383 1.76 -9.15 -7.52
C HIS A 383 1.24 -9.14 -8.96
N TRP A 384 1.63 -10.19 -9.67
CA TRP A 384 1.25 -10.42 -11.05
C TRP A 384 -0.26 -10.62 -11.17
N GLY A 385 -0.89 -9.92 -12.11
CA GLY A 385 -2.34 -9.96 -12.32
C GLY A 385 -3.13 -9.02 -11.42
N TYR A 386 -2.45 -8.24 -10.57
CA TYR A 386 -3.10 -7.20 -9.78
C TYR A 386 -3.22 -5.95 -10.64
N GLY A 387 -4.41 -5.38 -10.66
CA GLY A 387 -4.74 -4.35 -11.61
C GLY A 387 -6.13 -3.79 -11.40
N GLY A 388 -6.54 -2.88 -12.28
CA GLY A 388 -7.85 -2.27 -12.16
C GLY A 388 -8.45 -1.79 -13.46
N THR A 389 -9.72 -1.43 -13.39
CA THR A 389 -10.47 -0.74 -14.41
C THR A 389 -10.61 0.72 -14.01
N VAL A 390 -10.41 1.63 -14.97
CA VAL A 390 -10.71 3.05 -14.79
C VAL A 390 -11.47 3.57 -16.00
N ALA A 391 -12.50 4.38 -15.75
CA ALA A 391 -13.31 4.94 -16.83
C ALA A 391 -12.55 6.01 -17.63
N LYS A 392 -11.60 6.72 -17.02
CA LYS A 392 -10.88 7.82 -17.67
C LYS A 392 -9.50 8.03 -17.04
N LEU A 393 -8.50 8.22 -17.90
CA LEU A 393 -7.14 8.54 -17.50
C LEU A 393 -6.65 9.80 -18.22
N THR A 394 -6.19 10.78 -17.45
CA THR A 394 -5.61 12.02 -17.99
C THR A 394 -4.17 12.19 -17.50
N LYS A 395 -3.20 12.32 -18.41
CA LYS A 395 -1.79 12.52 -18.08
C LYS A 395 -1.32 13.88 -18.58
N TRP A 396 -0.84 14.71 -17.66
CA TRP A 396 -0.20 16.00 -17.90
C TRP A 396 1.24 16.01 -17.40
N GLY A 397 2.03 16.95 -17.91
CA GLY A 397 3.35 17.26 -17.37
C GLY A 397 4.44 16.31 -17.86
N ALA A 398 5.67 16.83 -17.90
CA ALA A 398 6.76 16.20 -18.64
C ALA A 398 7.37 14.95 -17.98
N LYS A 399 7.13 14.72 -16.67
CA LYS A 399 7.65 13.52 -16.00
C LYS A 399 6.88 12.26 -16.46
N PRO A 400 7.53 11.09 -16.56
CA PRO A 400 6.83 9.86 -16.93
C PRO A 400 5.74 9.46 -15.93
N LEU A 401 4.70 8.81 -16.44
CA LEU A 401 3.85 7.92 -15.67
C LEU A 401 4.25 6.49 -16.00
N ASP A 402 4.74 5.75 -15.01
CA ASP A 402 5.15 4.36 -15.16
C ASP A 402 4.01 3.42 -14.74
N PHE A 403 3.62 2.52 -15.64
CA PHE A 403 2.69 1.42 -15.35
C PHE A 403 3.49 0.16 -15.06
N ALA A 404 3.32 -0.38 -13.86
CA ALA A 404 3.84 -1.66 -13.37
C ALA A 404 2.69 -2.53 -12.81
N ALA A 405 1.49 -2.36 -13.37
CA ALA A 405 0.27 -3.08 -13.03
C ALA A 405 -0.57 -3.29 -14.29
N GLY A 406 -1.48 -4.26 -14.26
CA GLY A 406 -2.58 -4.30 -15.24
C GLY A 406 -3.50 -3.11 -15.03
N LEU A 407 -3.82 -2.36 -16.09
CA LEU A 407 -4.81 -1.29 -15.99
C LEU A 407 -5.62 -1.18 -17.27
N THR A 408 -6.92 -1.42 -17.18
CA THR A 408 -7.84 -1.26 -18.30
C THR A 408 -8.51 0.10 -18.22
N VAL A 409 -8.22 0.99 -19.18
CA VAL A 409 -8.92 2.25 -19.35
C VAL A 409 -10.04 2.08 -20.37
N THR A 410 -11.29 2.03 -19.91
CA THR A 410 -12.47 1.73 -20.75
C THR A 410 -13.04 2.94 -21.47
N GLY A 411 -12.73 4.15 -21.00
CA GLY A 411 -13.07 5.39 -21.68
C GLY A 411 -11.83 6.12 -22.19
N ASP A 412 -11.85 7.45 -22.13
CA ASP A 412 -10.81 8.27 -22.73
C ASP A 412 -9.50 8.22 -21.96
N THR A 413 -8.42 7.86 -22.66
CA THR A 413 -7.03 8.12 -22.23
C THR A 413 -6.50 9.34 -22.96
N TYR A 414 -6.19 10.41 -22.22
CA TYR A 414 -5.66 11.66 -22.77
C TYR A 414 -4.26 11.97 -22.24
N ILE A 415 -3.29 12.12 -23.14
CA ILE A 415 -1.89 12.38 -22.80
C ILE A 415 -1.47 13.74 -23.36
N ALA A 416 -1.10 14.66 -22.49
CA ALA A 416 -0.71 16.03 -22.83
C ALA A 416 0.65 16.42 -22.25
N LYS A 417 1.60 16.74 -23.13
CA LYS A 417 2.97 17.17 -22.76
C LYS A 417 3.66 16.16 -21.83
N ALA A 418 3.50 14.86 -22.10
CA ALA A 418 3.88 13.81 -21.17
C ALA A 418 4.38 12.54 -21.85
N THR A 419 5.12 11.75 -21.07
CA THR A 419 5.49 10.37 -21.40
C THR A 419 4.65 9.41 -20.58
N MET A 420 4.10 8.41 -21.24
CA MET A 420 3.56 7.22 -20.61
C MET A 420 4.53 6.06 -20.84
N ARG A 421 4.96 5.39 -19.77
CA ARG A 421 5.77 4.19 -19.87
C ARG A 421 4.97 2.99 -19.43
N VAL A 422 4.81 2.03 -20.33
CA VAL A 422 4.28 0.70 -20.01
C VAL A 422 5.50 -0.16 -19.69
N SER A 423 5.68 -0.55 -18.43
CA SER A 423 6.84 -1.36 -18.03
C SER A 423 6.79 -2.73 -18.69
N ASP A 424 7.97 -3.30 -18.94
CA ASP A 424 8.08 -4.70 -19.33
C ASP A 424 7.43 -5.57 -18.25
N VAL A 425 6.42 -6.33 -18.65
CA VAL A 425 5.96 -7.47 -17.88
C VAL A 425 6.82 -8.61 -18.40
N PRO A 426 7.78 -9.15 -17.62
CA PRO A 426 8.64 -10.24 -18.07
C PRO A 426 7.77 -11.27 -18.77
N THR A 427 8.02 -11.45 -20.07
CA THR A 427 7.22 -12.33 -20.92
C THR A 427 7.47 -13.77 -20.48
N GLY A 428 6.78 -14.23 -19.44
CA GLY A 428 6.66 -15.66 -19.16
C GLY A 428 6.04 -16.39 -20.36
N ILE A 429 6.22 -17.71 -20.42
CA ILE A 429 5.59 -18.55 -21.45
C ILE A 429 4.08 -18.22 -21.50
N PRO A 430 3.53 -17.87 -22.68
CA PRO A 430 2.09 -17.67 -22.82
C PRO A 430 1.30 -18.86 -22.24
N GLY A 431 0.44 -18.59 -21.27
CA GLY A 431 -0.40 -19.64 -20.65
C GLY A 431 0.26 -20.47 -19.53
N LEU A 432 1.44 -20.07 -19.03
CA LEU A 432 2.09 -20.73 -17.90
C LEU A 432 2.45 -19.69 -16.82
N ILE A 433 1.82 -19.79 -15.65
CA ILE A 433 2.14 -18.89 -14.53
C ILE A 433 3.38 -19.43 -13.84
N GLY A 434 4.51 -18.77 -14.04
CA GLY A 434 5.80 -19.08 -13.40
C GLY A 434 6.14 -18.05 -12.33
N VAL A 435 6.46 -18.51 -11.11
CA VAL A 435 6.96 -17.66 -10.02
C VAL A 435 8.19 -18.28 -9.38
N HIS A 436 9.16 -17.46 -8.98
CA HIS A 436 10.36 -17.91 -8.27
C HIS A 436 10.71 -16.99 -7.11
N THR A 437 11.41 -17.54 -6.11
CA THR A 437 11.89 -16.79 -4.94
C THR A 437 13.21 -17.37 -4.43
N ASN A 438 14.02 -16.52 -3.80
CA ASN A 438 15.15 -16.96 -2.97
C ASN A 438 14.67 -17.08 -1.51
N PHE A 439 15.06 -18.14 -0.81
CA PHE A 439 14.83 -18.27 0.63
C PHE A 439 16.08 -17.84 1.40
N ALA A 440 15.89 -16.98 2.39
CA ALA A 440 16.95 -16.48 3.27
C ALA A 440 17.52 -17.57 4.20
N GLY A 441 16.71 -18.59 4.56
CA GLY A 441 17.07 -19.66 5.50
C GLY A 441 16.85 -21.08 4.95
N GLN A 442 17.58 -22.05 5.53
CA GLN A 442 17.43 -23.48 5.24
C GLN A 442 16.14 -24.08 5.82
N SER A 443 15.69 -23.59 6.98
CA SER A 443 14.46 -24.04 7.64
C SER A 443 13.21 -23.76 6.82
N ASP A 444 13.14 -22.59 6.17
CA ASP A 444 12.01 -22.22 5.31
C ASP A 444 12.01 -23.09 4.06
N TRP A 445 13.16 -23.27 3.40
CA TRP A 445 13.27 -24.19 2.28
C TRP A 445 12.91 -25.64 2.67
N GLU A 446 13.33 -26.13 3.83
CA GLU A 446 13.00 -27.47 4.33
C GLU A 446 11.53 -27.63 4.72
N ALA A 447 10.89 -26.57 5.24
CA ALA A 447 9.46 -26.56 5.51
C ALA A 447 8.62 -26.59 4.21
N PHE A 448 9.10 -25.92 3.16
CA PHE A 448 8.45 -25.85 1.86
C PHE A 448 8.65 -27.11 1.00
N CYS A 449 9.87 -27.66 0.95
CA CYS A 449 10.18 -28.92 0.24
C CYS A 449 9.80 -30.17 1.08
N GLY A 450 9.48 -29.97 2.35
CA GLY A 450 9.08 -30.97 3.34
C GLY A 450 10.20 -31.95 3.68
N GLY A 451 11.08 -31.56 4.60
CA GLY A 451 12.26 -32.28 5.12
C GLY A 451 12.32 -33.82 4.95
N SER A 452 12.42 -34.58 6.04
CA SER A 452 12.43 -36.06 6.02
C SER A 452 11.04 -36.69 5.93
N GLY A 453 9.99 -35.89 5.71
CA GLY A 453 8.59 -36.32 5.69
C GLY A 453 7.75 -35.62 4.62
N GLU A 454 6.60 -36.17 4.26
CA GLU A 454 5.72 -35.57 3.24
C GLU A 454 5.08 -34.26 3.74
N PRO A 455 5.27 -33.11 3.07
CA PRO A 455 4.46 -31.94 3.32
C PRO A 455 3.04 -32.21 2.83
N SER A 456 2.04 -31.76 3.59
CA SER A 456 0.64 -31.98 3.24
C SER A 456 0.28 -31.26 1.93
N ALA A 457 -0.69 -31.79 1.18
CA ALA A 457 -1.20 -31.14 -0.04
C ALA A 457 -1.68 -29.70 0.22
N ALA A 458 -2.18 -29.42 1.43
CA ALA A 458 -2.55 -28.08 1.87
C ALA A 458 -1.34 -27.16 2.09
N LEU A 459 -0.25 -27.66 2.67
CA LEU A 459 0.98 -26.90 2.86
C LEU A 459 1.61 -26.52 1.52
N LEU A 460 1.60 -27.44 0.55
CA LEU A 460 2.11 -27.23 -0.81
C LEU A 460 1.19 -26.30 -1.62
N LYS A 461 -0.14 -26.43 -1.51
CA LYS A 461 -1.09 -25.50 -2.14
C LYS A 461 -1.00 -24.08 -1.56
N ASN A 462 -0.78 -23.97 -0.25
CA ASN A 462 -0.48 -22.71 0.41
C ASN A 462 0.89 -22.18 -0.04
N ALA A 463 1.91 -23.03 -0.21
CA ALA A 463 3.21 -22.62 -0.74
C ALA A 463 3.11 -22.10 -2.19
N PHE A 464 2.31 -22.75 -3.04
CA PHE A 464 1.98 -22.26 -4.39
C PHE A 464 1.27 -20.90 -4.31
N SER A 465 0.24 -20.78 -3.47
CA SER A 465 -0.50 -19.52 -3.29
C SER A 465 0.39 -18.41 -2.71
N LYS A 466 1.34 -18.76 -1.83
CA LYS A 466 2.33 -17.86 -1.23
C LYS A 466 3.39 -17.45 -2.25
N LEU A 467 3.93 -18.36 -3.05
CA LEU A 467 4.87 -18.05 -4.13
C LEU A 467 4.23 -17.17 -5.20
N LEU A 468 2.95 -17.40 -5.50
CA LEU A 468 2.13 -16.55 -6.39
C LEU A 468 1.76 -15.20 -5.77
N SER A 469 1.91 -15.04 -4.45
CA SER A 469 1.66 -13.80 -3.69
C SER A 469 2.92 -13.24 -2.99
N ILE A 470 4.13 -13.65 -3.39
CA ILE A 470 5.40 -13.14 -2.83
C ILE A 470 6.20 -12.34 -3.85
N GLY A 471 5.82 -12.35 -5.13
CA GLY A 471 6.61 -11.74 -6.21
C GLY A 471 6.84 -10.23 -6.07
N SER A 472 7.81 -9.84 -5.24
CA SER A 472 8.31 -8.49 -5.09
C SER A 472 9.33 -8.21 -6.19
N GLU A 473 9.39 -6.94 -6.61
CA GLU A 473 10.12 -6.43 -7.78
C GLU A 473 11.63 -6.75 -7.79
N ASP A 474 12.25 -7.07 -6.64
CA ASP A 474 13.71 -7.12 -6.52
C ASP A 474 14.35 -8.48 -6.84
N GLN A 475 13.58 -9.54 -7.06
CA GLN A 475 14.15 -10.88 -7.32
C GLN A 475 13.70 -11.56 -8.60
N ILE A 476 12.94 -10.87 -9.45
CA ILE A 476 12.57 -11.40 -10.77
C ILE A 476 13.76 -11.21 -11.71
N SER A 477 14.72 -12.15 -11.67
CA SER A 477 15.74 -12.23 -12.71
C SER A 477 15.06 -12.58 -14.03
N GLN A 478 15.33 -11.79 -15.08
CA GLN A 478 14.82 -11.91 -16.47
C GLN A 478 15.07 -13.27 -17.16
N THR A 479 15.58 -14.27 -16.44
CA THR A 479 16.21 -15.47 -17.02
C THR A 479 15.42 -16.76 -16.88
N MET A 480 14.19 -16.75 -16.36
CA MET A 480 13.45 -17.99 -16.02
C MET A 480 12.16 -18.16 -16.81
N LEU A 481 12.28 -18.01 -18.13
CA LEU A 481 11.22 -18.10 -19.13
C LEU A 481 10.70 -19.53 -19.38
N SER A 482 11.15 -20.55 -18.65
CA SER A 482 10.67 -21.94 -18.71
C SER A 482 11.19 -22.77 -17.52
N PRO A 483 10.55 -23.91 -17.18
CA PRO A 483 11.09 -24.84 -16.18
C PRO A 483 12.56 -25.23 -16.43
N GLU A 484 12.96 -25.30 -17.70
CA GLU A 484 14.33 -25.58 -18.12
C GLU A 484 15.25 -24.35 -17.96
N ALA A 485 14.80 -23.15 -18.33
CA ALA A 485 15.58 -21.92 -18.21
C ALA A 485 15.83 -21.55 -16.74
N ALA A 486 14.82 -21.73 -15.88
CA ALA A 486 14.95 -21.58 -14.44
C ALA A 486 16.05 -22.48 -13.87
N TYR A 487 16.09 -23.70 -14.36
CA TYR A 487 17.05 -24.69 -13.93
C TYR A 487 18.49 -24.39 -14.41
N ARG A 488 18.66 -23.94 -15.66
CA ARG A 488 19.98 -23.60 -16.23
C ARG A 488 20.62 -22.38 -15.58
N THR A 489 19.81 -21.48 -15.03
CA THR A 489 20.27 -20.20 -14.48
C THR A 489 20.62 -20.25 -12.99
N TRP A 490 20.21 -21.31 -12.28
CA TRP A 490 20.61 -21.60 -10.91
C TRP A 490 22.09 -21.99 -10.82
N THR A 491 22.97 -20.98 -10.81
CA THR A 491 24.42 -21.15 -10.86
C THR A 491 25.13 -20.85 -9.53
N SER A 492 24.47 -20.15 -8.59
CA SER A 492 25.06 -19.68 -7.33
C SER A 492 24.97 -20.71 -6.20
N ALA A 493 26.10 -21.03 -5.57
CA ALA A 493 26.19 -21.95 -4.43
C ALA A 493 25.69 -21.35 -3.09
N GLU A 494 25.15 -20.12 -3.11
CA GLU A 494 25.01 -19.29 -1.91
C GLU A 494 23.59 -19.20 -1.33
N THR A 495 22.55 -19.62 -2.07
CA THR A 495 21.13 -19.45 -1.70
C THR A 495 20.27 -20.67 -2.01
N ASN A 496 19.15 -20.80 -1.29
CA ASN A 496 18.08 -21.78 -1.55
C ASN A 496 17.08 -21.18 -2.54
N LEU A 497 16.72 -21.90 -3.61
CA LEU A 497 15.88 -21.39 -4.70
C LEU A 497 14.65 -22.28 -4.91
N MET A 498 13.51 -21.67 -5.26
CA MET A 498 12.32 -22.41 -5.70
C MET A 498 11.66 -21.74 -6.90
N ALA A 499 11.06 -22.56 -7.76
CA ALA A 499 10.19 -22.13 -8.84
C ALA A 499 8.90 -22.97 -8.84
N ALA A 500 7.76 -22.33 -9.12
CA ALA A 500 6.47 -22.97 -9.25
C ALA A 500 5.84 -22.59 -10.59
N TYR A 501 5.19 -23.57 -11.22
CA TYR A 501 4.57 -23.47 -12.53
C TYR A 501 3.16 -24.05 -12.49
N SER A 502 2.18 -23.39 -13.12
CA SER A 502 0.80 -23.88 -13.24
C SER A 502 0.21 -23.57 -14.62
N GLY A 503 -0.63 -24.48 -15.14
CA GLY A 503 -1.28 -24.35 -16.46
C GLY A 503 -2.18 -25.55 -16.80
N TYR A 504 -2.44 -25.81 -18.09
CA TYR A 504 -3.09 -27.04 -18.56
C TYR A 504 -2.30 -27.71 -19.69
N ILE A 505 -2.41 -29.04 -19.75
CA ILE A 505 -1.96 -29.90 -20.84
C ILE A 505 -3.20 -30.31 -21.65
N TRP A 506 -3.16 -30.13 -22.97
CA TRP A 506 -4.28 -30.47 -23.84
C TRP A 506 -4.11 -31.84 -24.48
N ASN A 507 -5.06 -32.75 -24.21
CA ASN A 507 -5.22 -33.95 -25.02
C ASN A 507 -6.17 -33.63 -26.18
N ASN A 508 -5.61 -33.53 -27.39
CA ASN A 508 -6.38 -33.20 -28.59
C ASN A 508 -7.08 -34.40 -29.23
N ASP A 509 -6.85 -35.61 -28.71
CA ASP A 509 -7.53 -36.81 -29.19
C ASP A 509 -8.94 -36.93 -28.62
N PRO A 510 -9.88 -37.52 -29.39
CA PRO A 510 -11.25 -37.74 -28.93
C PRO A 510 -11.34 -38.81 -27.83
N THR A 511 -10.23 -39.45 -27.47
CA THR A 511 -10.15 -40.53 -26.47
C THR A 511 -9.09 -40.24 -25.42
N ASN A 512 -9.25 -40.86 -24.24
CA ASN A 512 -8.25 -40.81 -23.17
C ASN A 512 -6.87 -41.27 -23.67
N LYS A 513 -5.82 -40.53 -23.31
CA LYS A 513 -4.43 -40.90 -23.53
C LYS A 513 -3.76 -41.22 -22.21
N ILE A 514 -2.97 -42.30 -22.17
CA ILE A 514 -2.09 -42.57 -21.04
C ILE A 514 -0.78 -41.85 -21.30
N CYS A 515 -0.32 -41.04 -20.36
CA CYS A 515 0.96 -40.34 -20.44
C CYS A 515 1.79 -40.60 -19.19
N THR A 516 3.06 -40.93 -19.40
CA THR A 516 4.06 -41.08 -18.35
C THR A 516 4.92 -39.82 -18.31
N PHE A 517 4.99 -39.17 -17.15
CA PHE A 517 5.85 -38.02 -16.89
C PHE A 517 7.08 -38.45 -16.08
N ALA A 518 8.21 -37.78 -16.32
CA ALA A 518 9.48 -38.05 -15.66
C ALA A 518 10.21 -36.77 -15.24
N SER A 519 10.99 -36.83 -14.16
CA SER A 519 11.86 -35.74 -13.71
C SER A 519 13.27 -36.23 -13.36
N SER A 520 14.29 -35.55 -13.88
CA SER A 520 15.71 -35.80 -13.60
C SER A 520 16.35 -34.80 -12.62
N ILE A 521 15.56 -33.88 -12.05
CA ILE A 521 16.03 -32.78 -11.19
C ILE A 521 16.52 -33.27 -9.83
N ALA A 522 17.78 -32.97 -9.47
CA ALA A 522 18.50 -33.59 -8.35
C ALA A 522 17.96 -33.31 -6.95
N ASP A 523 17.42 -32.10 -6.69
CA ASP A 523 17.05 -31.65 -5.34
C ASP A 523 15.56 -31.83 -5.04
N THR A 524 14.68 -31.01 -5.60
CA THR A 524 13.22 -31.15 -5.39
C THR A 524 12.46 -30.94 -6.68
N SER A 525 11.59 -31.89 -7.01
CA SER A 525 10.61 -31.74 -8.09
C SER A 525 9.33 -32.47 -7.74
N ILE A 526 8.19 -31.82 -7.94
CA ILE A 526 6.87 -32.40 -7.66
C ILE A 526 5.94 -32.01 -8.79
N LEU A 527 5.24 -32.99 -9.35
CA LEU A 527 4.30 -32.80 -10.45
C LEU A 527 2.92 -33.29 -10.05
N TRP A 528 1.92 -32.46 -10.34
CA TRP A 528 0.51 -32.82 -10.33
C TRP A 528 -0.09 -32.65 -11.71
N VAL A 529 -0.94 -33.60 -12.09
CA VAL A 529 -1.80 -33.50 -13.25
C VAL A 529 -3.22 -33.87 -12.82
N ASN A 530 -4.23 -33.10 -13.23
CA ASN A 530 -5.62 -33.28 -12.80
C ASN A 530 -5.82 -33.34 -11.28
N ASN A 531 -5.04 -32.55 -10.54
CA ASN A 531 -4.93 -32.56 -9.07
C ASN A 531 -4.44 -33.88 -8.45
N GLU A 532 -4.01 -34.84 -9.28
CA GLU A 532 -3.37 -36.08 -8.83
C GLU A 532 -1.86 -35.91 -8.86
N ARG A 533 -1.21 -36.25 -7.75
CA ARG A 533 0.25 -36.16 -7.65
C ARG A 533 0.86 -37.32 -8.42
N LEU A 534 1.57 -37.02 -9.50
CA LEU A 534 2.22 -38.02 -10.34
C LEU A 534 3.53 -38.49 -9.73
N PHE A 535 4.35 -37.55 -9.26
CA PHE A 535 5.58 -37.87 -8.56
C PHE A 535 6.00 -36.78 -7.57
N LYS A 536 6.81 -37.18 -6.59
CA LYS A 536 7.56 -36.31 -5.68
C LYS A 536 9.00 -36.80 -5.60
N ARG A 537 9.96 -35.89 -5.79
CA ARG A 537 11.37 -36.10 -5.52
C ARG A 537 11.86 -35.11 -4.49
N THR A 538 12.63 -35.61 -3.52
CA THR A 538 13.45 -34.81 -2.60
C THR A 538 14.87 -35.38 -2.58
N ALA A 539 15.86 -34.58 -2.19
CA ALA A 539 17.28 -34.95 -2.22
C ALA A 539 17.65 -36.23 -1.42
N SER A 540 16.71 -36.77 -0.64
CA SER A 540 16.84 -37.91 0.26
C SER A 540 15.99 -39.15 -0.13
N SER A 541 15.29 -39.16 -1.27
CA SER A 541 14.44 -40.29 -1.65
C SER A 541 15.24 -41.57 -1.97
N LYS A 542 14.98 -42.65 -1.22
CA LYS A 542 15.57 -43.99 -1.37
C LYS A 542 14.50 -45.00 -1.80
N ASP A 543 14.88 -46.02 -2.56
CA ASP A 543 14.03 -47.18 -2.84
C ASP A 543 13.78 -48.02 -1.57
N ALA A 544 12.86 -48.99 -1.64
CA ALA A 544 12.61 -49.93 -0.56
C ALA A 544 13.85 -50.77 -0.14
N GLY A 545 14.92 -50.76 -0.96
CA GLY A 545 16.21 -51.37 -0.69
C GLY A 545 17.28 -50.39 -0.17
N GLY A 546 16.94 -49.12 0.10
CA GLY A 546 17.86 -48.10 0.61
C GLY A 546 18.77 -47.42 -0.43
N ASN A 547 18.57 -47.68 -1.72
CA ASN A 547 19.34 -47.04 -2.80
C ASN A 547 18.75 -45.70 -3.19
N THR A 548 19.60 -44.70 -3.43
CA THR A 548 19.16 -43.40 -3.99
C THR A 548 18.59 -43.59 -5.39
N HIS A 549 17.36 -43.13 -5.63
CA HIS A 549 16.77 -43.05 -6.97
C HIS A 549 17.13 -41.72 -7.64
N PHE A 550 17.41 -41.72 -8.95
CA PHE A 550 17.82 -40.51 -9.68
C PHE A 550 16.82 -40.06 -10.76
N LEU A 551 15.67 -40.75 -10.90
CA LEU A 551 14.55 -40.39 -11.76
C LEU A 551 13.24 -40.63 -11.00
N SER A 552 12.30 -39.69 -11.10
CA SER A 552 10.94 -39.82 -10.56
C SER A 552 9.94 -39.88 -11.71
N LEU A 553 9.05 -40.86 -11.69
CA LEU A 553 8.11 -41.17 -12.75
C LEU A 553 6.68 -41.18 -12.20
N GLY A 554 5.72 -40.76 -13.01
CA GLY A 554 4.30 -40.89 -12.68
C GLY A 554 3.47 -40.99 -13.95
N GLU A 555 2.49 -41.89 -13.93
CA GLU A 555 1.55 -42.11 -15.04
C GLU A 555 0.23 -41.42 -14.72
N CYS A 556 -0.39 -40.83 -15.73
CA CYS A 556 -1.74 -40.30 -15.64
C CYS A 556 -2.53 -40.58 -16.91
N VAL A 557 -3.84 -40.51 -16.78
CA VAL A 557 -4.76 -40.49 -17.92
C VAL A 557 -5.07 -39.02 -18.23
N LEU A 558 -4.73 -38.59 -19.44
CA LEU A 558 -5.16 -37.32 -19.99
C LEU A 558 -6.52 -37.51 -20.68
N HIS A 559 -7.55 -36.86 -20.17
CA HIS A 559 -8.88 -36.87 -20.78
C HIS A 559 -8.94 -35.96 -21.99
N PRO A 560 -9.78 -36.24 -23.01
CA PRO A 560 -10.02 -35.33 -24.13
C PRO A 560 -10.26 -33.90 -23.64
N GLY A 561 -9.48 -32.94 -24.15
CA GLY A 561 -9.52 -31.55 -23.70
C GLY A 561 -8.45 -31.20 -22.64
N PRO A 562 -8.74 -30.23 -21.75
CA PRO A 562 -7.75 -29.68 -20.83
C PRO A 562 -7.53 -30.59 -19.63
N ASN A 563 -6.26 -30.76 -19.24
CA ASN A 563 -5.84 -31.48 -18.05
C ASN A 563 -4.98 -30.55 -17.20
N SER A 564 -5.37 -30.26 -15.96
CA SER A 564 -4.66 -29.26 -15.13
C SER A 564 -3.24 -29.72 -14.84
N PHE A 565 -2.27 -28.82 -14.81
CA PHE A 565 -0.85 -29.11 -14.59
C PHE A 565 -0.28 -28.19 -13.50
N GLN A 566 0.44 -28.75 -12.54
CA GLN A 566 1.19 -27.98 -11.54
C GLN A 566 2.56 -28.62 -11.30
N LEU A 567 3.62 -27.83 -11.38
CA LEU A 567 5.00 -28.27 -11.21
C LEU A 567 5.71 -27.38 -10.19
N LEU A 568 6.31 -28.00 -9.19
CA LEU A 568 7.16 -27.35 -8.20
C LEU A 568 8.60 -27.82 -8.36
N LEU A 569 9.54 -26.87 -8.42
CA LEU A 569 10.98 -27.09 -8.51
C LEU A 569 11.68 -26.42 -7.34
N GLY A 570 12.72 -27.06 -6.80
CA GLY A 570 13.54 -26.48 -5.75
C GLY A 570 15.00 -26.90 -5.83
N HIS A 571 15.89 -25.98 -5.49
CA HIS A 571 17.34 -26.18 -5.37
C HIS A 571 17.81 -25.82 -3.96
N ARG A 572 18.64 -26.70 -3.38
CA ARG A 572 19.22 -26.51 -2.05
C ARG A 572 20.58 -25.83 -2.15
N LYS A 573 20.83 -24.84 -1.30
CA LYS A 573 22.15 -24.25 -1.05
C LYS A 573 23.17 -25.36 -0.84
N SER A 574 24.31 -25.30 -1.55
CA SER A 574 25.38 -26.31 -1.56
C SER A 574 25.01 -27.72 -2.05
N GLY A 575 23.81 -27.91 -2.64
CA GLY A 575 23.42 -29.14 -3.31
C GLY A 575 24.29 -29.44 -4.53
N SER A 576 24.35 -30.71 -4.95
CA SER A 576 25.04 -31.07 -6.19
C SER A 576 24.40 -30.35 -7.37
N LYS A 577 25.18 -29.56 -8.10
CA LYS A 577 24.71 -28.85 -9.30
C LYS A 577 24.21 -29.85 -10.34
N GLY A 578 23.11 -29.53 -10.99
CA GLY A 578 22.68 -30.24 -12.19
C GLY A 578 22.01 -31.58 -11.94
N THR A 579 21.56 -32.18 -13.03
CA THR A 579 21.03 -33.53 -13.13
C THR A 579 22.21 -34.45 -12.85
N ARG A 580 22.01 -35.42 -11.96
CA ARG A 580 23.07 -36.37 -11.63
C ARG A 580 23.22 -37.40 -12.75
N ASP A 581 24.41 -37.48 -13.35
CA ASP A 581 24.78 -38.46 -14.39
C ASP A 581 24.88 -39.91 -13.86
N ASP A 582 24.78 -40.06 -12.54
CA ASP A 582 25.18 -41.26 -11.83
C ASP A 582 24.01 -42.24 -11.62
N LEU A 583 23.49 -42.84 -12.71
CA LEU A 583 22.68 -44.06 -12.63
C LEU A 583 23.27 -45.23 -13.43
N ARG A 584 23.80 -46.21 -12.69
CA ARG A 584 23.98 -47.64 -13.01
C ARG A 584 24.25 -47.98 -14.49
N PRO A 585 25.53 -48.09 -14.90
CA PRO A 585 25.94 -48.68 -16.18
C PRO A 585 25.38 -50.09 -16.45
N GLN A 586 24.91 -50.80 -15.42
CA GLN A 586 24.40 -52.16 -15.49
C GLN A 586 23.01 -52.29 -16.16
N LEU A 587 22.31 -51.18 -16.42
CA LEU A 587 21.02 -51.15 -17.14
C LEU A 587 21.08 -50.42 -18.50
N GLY A 588 22.25 -49.89 -18.90
CA GLY A 588 22.43 -49.24 -20.21
C GLY A 588 21.76 -47.87 -20.39
N ILE A 589 21.41 -47.15 -19.31
CA ILE A 589 20.60 -45.93 -19.38
C ILE A 589 21.42 -44.68 -19.01
N ASN A 590 21.75 -43.81 -19.98
CA ASN A 590 22.42 -42.52 -19.76
C ASN A 590 21.43 -41.36 -19.97
N TRP A 591 20.86 -40.76 -18.92
CA TRP A 591 19.95 -39.62 -19.08
C TRP A 591 20.72 -38.31 -19.27
N ALA A 592 20.52 -37.60 -20.40
CA ALA A 592 21.23 -36.35 -20.67
C ALA A 592 20.82 -35.23 -19.71
N LYS A 593 21.79 -34.40 -19.30
CA LYS A 593 21.60 -33.29 -18.35
C LYS A 593 20.61 -32.21 -18.76
N GLU A 594 20.23 -32.26 -20.02
CA GLU A 594 19.54 -31.21 -20.74
C GLU A 594 18.03 -31.30 -20.49
N ASN A 595 17.50 -32.40 -19.94
CA ASN A 595 16.08 -32.74 -20.13
C ASN A 595 15.12 -32.47 -18.96
N GLY A 596 15.56 -31.91 -17.82
CA GLY A 596 14.67 -31.39 -16.76
C GLY A 596 13.42 -32.25 -16.41
N ILE A 597 12.25 -31.82 -16.90
CA ILE A 597 10.99 -32.59 -16.90
C ILE A 597 10.72 -33.13 -18.31
N MET A 598 10.21 -34.35 -18.40
CA MET A 598 9.96 -35.06 -19.65
C MET A 598 8.61 -35.78 -19.62
N TYR A 599 8.10 -36.15 -20.79
CA TYR A 599 6.89 -36.96 -20.91
C TYR A 599 6.96 -37.95 -22.08
N ARG A 600 6.13 -38.99 -22.03
CA ARG A 600 5.95 -39.98 -23.08
C ARG A 600 4.47 -40.37 -23.14
N GLU A 601 3.95 -40.58 -24.35
CA GLU A 601 2.66 -41.26 -24.52
C GLU A 601 2.82 -42.78 -24.33
N GLY A 602 1.95 -43.37 -23.52
CA GLY A 602 1.96 -44.78 -23.14
C GLY A 602 2.31 -45.03 -21.68
N SER A 603 2.01 -46.26 -21.24
CA SER A 603 2.21 -46.69 -19.85
C SER A 603 3.66 -47.06 -19.55
N TYR A 604 4.09 -46.81 -18.31
CA TYR A 604 5.39 -47.24 -17.82
C TYR A 604 5.51 -48.78 -17.66
N GLY A 605 4.39 -49.51 -17.66
CA GLY A 605 4.35 -50.98 -17.50
C GLY A 605 4.72 -51.80 -18.74
N ALA A 606 5.03 -51.16 -19.88
CA ALA A 606 5.47 -51.85 -21.10
C ALA A 606 6.96 -52.27 -20.99
N PRO A 607 7.39 -53.42 -21.57
CA PRO A 607 8.76 -53.97 -21.43
C PRO A 607 9.88 -53.13 -22.10
N THR A 608 9.62 -51.88 -22.45
CA THR A 608 10.51 -50.98 -23.19
C THR A 608 10.95 -49.74 -22.42
N VAL A 609 10.57 -49.53 -21.16
CA VAL A 609 11.06 -48.33 -20.43
C VAL A 609 12.46 -48.53 -19.88
N THR A 610 13.43 -48.57 -20.78
CA THR A 610 14.86 -48.66 -20.46
C THR A 610 15.69 -47.55 -21.14
N ASN A 611 15.08 -46.63 -21.91
CA ASN A 611 15.82 -45.59 -22.61
C ASN A 611 15.22 -44.18 -22.42
N TYR A 612 16.06 -43.20 -22.08
CA TYR A 612 15.69 -41.79 -21.99
C TYR A 612 15.27 -41.18 -23.33
N LEU A 613 15.71 -41.78 -24.45
CA LEU A 613 15.30 -41.41 -25.80
C LEU A 613 13.81 -41.68 -26.07
N ASP A 614 13.16 -42.49 -25.25
CA ASP A 614 11.72 -42.78 -25.38
C ASP A 614 10.85 -41.65 -24.80
N PHE A 615 11.45 -40.68 -24.10
CA PHE A 615 10.77 -39.55 -23.51
C PHE A 615 11.03 -38.28 -24.33
N ALA A 616 9.96 -37.59 -24.68
CA ALA A 616 10.04 -36.25 -25.22
C ALA A 616 10.35 -35.25 -24.10
N ARG A 617 11.17 -34.25 -24.42
CA ARG A 617 11.39 -33.09 -23.54
C ARG A 617 10.05 -32.39 -23.35
N LEU A 618 9.77 -31.94 -22.13
CA LEU A 618 8.61 -31.13 -21.83
C LEU A 618 8.87 -29.68 -22.30
N VAL A 619 8.80 -29.45 -23.61
CA VAL A 619 9.05 -28.14 -24.24
C VAL A 619 7.72 -27.54 -24.69
N ASP A 620 7.57 -26.23 -24.56
CA ASP A 620 6.49 -25.50 -25.21
C ASP A 620 6.70 -25.53 -26.72
N SER A 621 5.73 -26.09 -27.45
CA SER A 621 5.70 -25.90 -28.89
C SER A 621 5.41 -24.43 -29.14
N GLU A 622 6.13 -23.74 -30.03
CA GLU A 622 6.00 -22.28 -30.25
C GLU A 622 4.55 -21.82 -30.58
N ASP A 623 3.67 -22.77 -30.84
CA ASP A 623 2.23 -22.66 -31.04
C ASP A 623 1.37 -22.80 -29.76
N GLY A 624 1.93 -22.95 -28.56
CA GLY A 624 1.18 -23.07 -27.29
C GLY A 624 0.22 -24.26 -27.19
N MET A 625 0.32 -25.24 -28.10
CA MET A 625 -0.66 -26.34 -28.24
C MET A 625 -0.57 -27.39 -27.13
N LEU A 626 0.61 -27.51 -26.50
CA LEU A 626 0.84 -28.50 -25.45
C LEU A 626 0.67 -27.90 -24.03
N PHE A 627 1.04 -26.63 -23.84
CA PHE A 627 0.95 -25.91 -22.57
C PHE A 627 0.24 -24.58 -22.72
N THR A 628 -0.95 -24.47 -22.14
CA THR A 628 -1.71 -23.22 -22.20
C THR A 628 -2.82 -23.21 -21.15
N THR A 629 -3.32 -22.04 -20.79
CA THR A 629 -4.56 -21.90 -20.01
C THR A 629 -5.82 -22.16 -20.83
N THR A 630 -5.73 -22.18 -22.17
CA THR A 630 -6.87 -22.26 -23.12
C THR A 630 -6.53 -22.93 -24.46
N LYS A 631 -7.48 -23.66 -25.08
CA LYS A 631 -7.27 -24.51 -26.29
C LYS A 631 -6.80 -23.79 -27.57
N ASP A 632 -7.09 -22.51 -27.72
CA ASP A 632 -6.77 -21.78 -28.95
C ASP A 632 -5.47 -20.98 -28.73
N PRO A 633 -4.37 -21.27 -29.45
CA PRO A 633 -3.08 -20.56 -29.37
C PRO A 633 -3.17 -19.05 -29.59
N SER A 634 -4.04 -18.63 -30.51
CA SER A 634 -4.29 -17.22 -30.80
C SER A 634 -5.04 -16.58 -29.64
N THR A 635 -5.89 -17.35 -28.97
CA THR A 635 -6.47 -16.96 -27.69
C THR A 635 -5.55 -17.16 -26.49
N ALA A 636 -4.54 -18.03 -26.47
CA ALA A 636 -3.61 -18.14 -25.33
C ALA A 636 -2.74 -16.87 -25.22
N ARG A 637 -2.36 -16.31 -26.38
CA ARG A 637 -1.71 -15.00 -26.51
C ARG A 637 -2.66 -13.80 -26.38
N VAL A 638 -3.98 -14.01 -26.33
CA VAL A 638 -5.02 -12.95 -26.23
C VAL A 638 -5.88 -13.07 -24.94
N ASN A 639 -5.88 -14.23 -24.28
CA ASN A 639 -6.61 -14.63 -23.06
C ASN A 639 -5.68 -14.83 -21.85
N LEU A 640 -4.35 -14.78 -22.01
CA LEU A 640 -3.64 -13.86 -21.11
C LEU A 640 -4.26 -12.51 -21.44
N ASN A 641 -5.33 -12.17 -20.74
CA ASN A 641 -6.03 -10.91 -20.95
C ASN A 641 -4.94 -9.86 -20.79
N ASP A 642 -4.46 -9.26 -21.89
CA ASP A 642 -3.31 -8.36 -21.87
C ASP A 642 -3.56 -7.27 -20.82
N GLY A 643 -4.84 -6.87 -20.65
CA GLY A 643 -5.28 -5.94 -19.60
C GLY A 643 -5.03 -6.40 -18.16
N LEU A 644 -5.03 -7.71 -17.84
CA LEU A 644 -4.74 -8.22 -16.49
C LEU A 644 -3.30 -7.94 -16.04
N TYR A 645 -2.38 -7.86 -16.98
CA TYR A 645 -0.95 -7.77 -16.70
C TYR A 645 -0.32 -6.47 -17.21
N ARG A 646 -0.93 -5.85 -18.23
CA ARG A 646 -0.44 -4.64 -18.91
C ARG A 646 -1.52 -3.58 -18.94
N ALA A 647 -1.11 -2.35 -19.24
CA ALA A 647 -2.08 -1.29 -19.50
C ALA A 647 -2.78 -1.53 -20.84
N HIS A 648 -4.12 -1.48 -20.83
CA HIS A 648 -5.00 -1.55 -22.00
C HIS A 648 -5.80 -0.26 -22.12
N PHE A 649 -5.94 0.27 -23.34
CA PHE A 649 -6.63 1.53 -23.58
C PHE A 649 -7.67 1.36 -24.69
N ASP A 650 -8.95 1.49 -24.36
CA ASP A 650 -10.03 1.45 -25.36
C ASP A 650 -9.96 2.66 -26.29
N SER A 651 -9.58 3.82 -25.74
CA SER A 651 -9.38 5.09 -26.45
C SER A 651 -8.06 5.71 -26.02
N LEU A 652 -7.17 5.97 -26.98
CA LEU A 652 -5.86 6.59 -26.73
C LEU A 652 -5.70 7.87 -27.55
N ARG A 653 -5.55 9.01 -26.86
CA ARG A 653 -5.43 10.34 -27.47
C ARG A 653 -4.21 11.08 -26.96
N PHE A 654 -3.42 11.58 -27.90
CA PHE A 654 -2.29 12.45 -27.66
C PHE A 654 -2.67 13.91 -27.95
N ASP A 655 -2.25 14.83 -27.08
CA ASP A 655 -2.49 16.26 -27.23
C ASP A 655 -1.87 16.79 -28.52
N ARG A 656 -2.71 17.48 -29.27
CA ARG A 656 -2.46 18.03 -30.59
C ARG A 656 -1.71 19.37 -30.54
N ASN A 657 -1.82 20.08 -29.41
CA ASN A 657 -1.30 21.43 -29.25
C ASN A 657 0.00 21.50 -28.44
N ALA A 658 0.54 20.36 -28.02
CA ALA A 658 1.69 20.31 -27.14
C ALA A 658 2.96 20.87 -27.82
N GLU A 659 3.65 21.81 -27.16
CA GLU A 659 4.96 22.33 -27.60
C GLU A 659 6.09 21.29 -27.47
N LYS A 660 5.93 20.35 -26.54
CA LYS A 660 6.76 19.15 -26.40
C LYS A 660 5.92 17.93 -26.80
N ARG A 661 6.48 17.07 -27.63
CA ARG A 661 5.77 15.90 -28.15
C ARG A 661 5.40 14.93 -27.02
N CYS A 662 4.19 14.37 -27.09
CA CYS A 662 3.79 13.27 -26.22
C CYS A 662 4.48 11.98 -26.66
N ALA A 663 4.87 11.14 -25.71
CA ALA A 663 5.55 9.88 -25.98
C ALA A 663 4.85 8.69 -25.31
N ILE A 664 4.91 7.55 -25.96
CA ILE A 664 4.61 6.25 -25.39
C ILE A 664 5.86 5.38 -25.46
N ASP A 665 6.38 5.09 -24.28
CA ASP A 665 7.52 4.19 -24.06
C ASP A 665 6.94 2.82 -23.71
N LEU A 666 7.23 1.84 -24.56
CA LEU A 666 6.65 0.50 -24.47
C LEU A 666 7.50 -0.44 -23.60
N GLY A 667 8.56 0.06 -22.96
CA GLY A 667 9.30 -0.67 -21.93
C GLY A 667 10.08 -1.90 -22.41
N GLY A 668 10.13 -2.18 -23.71
CA GLY A 668 10.73 -3.36 -24.31
C GLY A 668 9.71 -4.46 -24.67
N ILE A 669 8.41 -4.21 -24.51
CA ILE A 669 7.39 -5.21 -24.84
C ILE A 669 7.37 -5.55 -26.34
N ASP A 670 7.18 -6.83 -26.63
CA ASP A 670 7.10 -7.35 -28.00
C ASP A 670 5.98 -6.69 -28.81
N MET A 671 4.83 -6.41 -28.19
CA MET A 671 3.67 -5.82 -28.87
C MET A 671 2.63 -5.24 -27.90
N LEU A 672 2.25 -3.97 -28.07
CA LEU A 672 1.03 -3.36 -27.51
C LEU A 672 -0.04 -3.28 -28.58
N LYS A 673 -1.16 -4.00 -28.41
CA LYS A 673 -2.31 -3.90 -29.31
C LYS A 673 -3.16 -2.69 -28.94
N GLN A 674 -3.49 -1.88 -29.95
CA GLN A 674 -4.29 -0.68 -29.79
C GLN A 674 -5.37 -0.61 -30.88
N ASN A 675 -6.64 -0.46 -30.47
CA ASN A 675 -7.78 -0.29 -31.38
C ASN A 675 -7.85 1.14 -31.97
N GLY A 676 -6.72 1.61 -32.50
CA GLY A 676 -6.58 2.96 -33.01
C GLY A 676 -6.20 3.99 -31.94
N PHE A 677 -5.70 5.14 -32.41
CA PHE A 677 -5.29 6.25 -31.55
C PHE A 677 -5.48 7.58 -32.28
N VAL A 678 -5.44 8.67 -31.51
CA VAL A 678 -5.61 10.03 -32.00
C VAL A 678 -4.34 10.85 -31.75
N GLY A 679 -3.79 11.51 -32.79
CA GLY A 679 -2.64 12.41 -32.70
C GLY A 679 -1.35 11.81 -33.28
N CYS A 680 -0.21 12.41 -32.91
CA CYS A 680 1.11 12.13 -33.47
C CYS A 680 2.15 11.89 -32.35
N PRO A 681 2.14 10.71 -31.70
CA PRO A 681 3.09 10.37 -30.64
C PRO A 681 4.50 10.08 -31.16
N LEU A 682 5.46 10.14 -30.23
CA LEU A 682 6.73 9.39 -30.33
C LEU A 682 6.54 8.00 -29.70
N ILE A 683 6.96 6.95 -30.41
CA ILE A 683 6.95 5.55 -29.95
C ILE A 683 8.40 5.11 -29.72
N THR A 684 8.70 4.60 -28.53
CA THR A 684 10.04 4.12 -28.15
C THR A 684 9.97 2.75 -27.47
N ASN A 685 11.07 2.01 -27.55
CA ASN A 685 11.36 0.82 -26.74
C ASN A 685 10.23 -0.24 -26.78
N GLY A 686 9.99 -0.85 -27.93
CA GLY A 686 8.95 -1.87 -28.14
C GLY A 686 8.03 -1.60 -29.34
N THR A 687 7.07 -2.49 -29.60
CA THR A 687 6.24 -2.41 -30.81
C THR A 687 4.78 -2.08 -30.52
N MET A 688 4.19 -1.13 -31.26
CA MET A 688 2.75 -0.87 -31.25
C MET A 688 2.07 -1.56 -32.43
N CYS A 689 1.01 -2.34 -32.19
CA CYS A 689 0.15 -2.90 -33.23
C CYS A 689 -1.20 -2.17 -33.25
N VAL A 690 -1.54 -1.60 -34.40
CA VAL A 690 -2.75 -0.82 -34.60
C VAL A 690 -3.73 -1.65 -35.41
N THR A 691 -4.92 -1.89 -34.85
CA THR A 691 -6.00 -2.64 -35.53
C THR A 691 -7.22 -1.79 -35.90
N GLY A 692 -7.35 -0.63 -35.26
CA GLY A 692 -8.49 0.26 -35.42
C GLY A 692 -8.19 1.50 -36.27
N VAL A 693 -8.73 2.64 -35.84
CA VAL A 693 -8.61 3.91 -36.56
C VAL A 693 -7.51 4.78 -35.97
N TRP A 694 -6.50 5.09 -36.77
CA TRP A 694 -5.58 6.19 -36.51
C TRP A 694 -6.15 7.49 -37.07
N SER A 695 -6.20 8.57 -36.28
CA SER A 695 -6.65 9.88 -36.76
C SER A 695 -5.84 11.06 -36.23
N PHE A 696 -5.73 12.12 -37.03
CA PHE A 696 -5.04 13.36 -36.67
C PHE A 696 -5.60 14.56 -37.47
N ALA A 697 -5.31 15.78 -37.02
CA ALA A 697 -5.59 17.01 -37.76
C ALA A 697 -4.37 17.46 -38.58
N ALA A 698 -4.61 18.26 -39.63
CA ALA A 698 -3.55 18.79 -40.50
C ALA A 698 -2.47 19.59 -39.75
N ASN A 699 -2.89 20.36 -38.75
CA ASN A 699 -1.99 21.17 -37.95
C ASN A 699 -1.10 20.33 -37.01
N ASP A 700 -1.51 19.11 -36.67
CA ASP A 700 -0.75 18.22 -35.77
C ASP A 700 0.52 17.75 -36.48
N ILE A 701 0.37 17.31 -37.72
CA ILE A 701 1.46 16.81 -38.57
C ILE A 701 2.42 17.91 -38.99
N ALA A 702 1.90 19.12 -39.26
CA ALA A 702 2.74 20.26 -39.63
C ALA A 702 3.76 20.60 -38.53
N ARG A 703 3.46 20.26 -37.26
CA ARG A 703 4.41 20.34 -36.16
C ARG A 703 5.30 19.11 -36.13
N HIS A 704 4.70 17.93 -36.03
CA HIS A 704 5.43 16.67 -35.89
C HIS A 704 4.66 15.48 -36.51
N PRO A 705 5.28 14.66 -37.37
CA PRO A 705 4.72 13.35 -37.74
C PRO A 705 4.74 12.40 -36.55
N VAL A 706 4.07 11.24 -36.68
CA VAL A 706 4.35 10.10 -35.79
C VAL A 706 5.82 9.73 -35.94
N GLU A 707 6.52 9.55 -34.82
CA GLU A 707 7.91 9.10 -34.84
C GLU A 707 8.06 7.74 -34.17
N VAL A 708 8.86 6.87 -34.81
CA VAL A 708 9.21 5.55 -34.29
C VAL A 708 10.72 5.49 -34.14
N ALA A 709 11.18 5.39 -32.90
CA ALA A 709 12.60 5.32 -32.59
C ALA A 709 13.21 3.98 -33.02
N CYS A 710 14.53 3.93 -33.13
CA CYS A 710 15.29 2.78 -33.58
C CYS A 710 15.09 1.51 -32.74
N ASP A 711 14.74 1.65 -31.46
CA ASP A 711 14.42 0.55 -30.53
C ASP A 711 12.93 0.16 -30.54
N ALA A 712 12.16 0.69 -31.50
CA ALA A 712 10.72 0.55 -31.55
C ALA A 712 10.20 0.02 -32.89
N GLY A 713 8.93 -0.36 -32.86
CA GLY A 713 8.19 -0.81 -34.03
C GLY A 713 6.77 -0.28 -34.09
N ILE A 714 6.22 -0.24 -35.30
CA ILE A 714 4.79 -0.07 -35.53
C ILE A 714 4.29 -1.07 -36.58
N VAL A 715 3.17 -1.71 -36.27
CA VAL A 715 2.47 -2.67 -37.13
C VAL A 715 1.08 -2.15 -37.41
N PHE A 716 0.70 -2.09 -38.68
CA PHE A 716 -0.66 -1.79 -39.12
C PHE A 716 -1.34 -3.08 -39.58
N ASP A 717 -2.27 -3.59 -38.78
CA ASP A 717 -3.00 -4.83 -39.02
C ASP A 717 -4.48 -4.50 -39.25
N ASP A 718 -4.93 -4.44 -40.50
CA ASP A 718 -6.24 -3.91 -40.89
C ASP A 718 -6.56 -2.47 -40.39
N ALA A 719 -5.52 -1.73 -39.99
CA ALA A 719 -5.66 -0.36 -39.51
C ALA A 719 -6.24 0.58 -40.57
N LYS A 720 -7.03 1.55 -40.13
CA LYS A 720 -7.58 2.61 -40.96
C LYS A 720 -6.96 3.94 -40.60
N LEU A 721 -6.61 4.74 -41.60
CA LEU A 721 -6.21 6.13 -41.41
C LEU A 721 -7.38 7.06 -41.71
N SER A 722 -7.87 7.79 -40.71
CA SER A 722 -8.93 8.79 -40.84
C SER A 722 -8.36 10.20 -40.73
N VAL A 723 -8.44 10.97 -41.82
CA VAL A 723 -7.85 12.31 -41.92
C VAL A 723 -8.81 13.30 -42.57
N SER A 724 -8.85 14.51 -42.03
CA SER A 724 -9.47 15.65 -42.72
C SER A 724 -8.46 16.20 -43.72
N VAL A 725 -8.62 15.83 -44.98
CA VAL A 725 -7.70 16.22 -46.07
C VAL A 725 -7.72 17.73 -46.41
N ALA A 726 -8.63 18.50 -45.82
CA ALA A 726 -8.64 19.96 -45.94
C ALA A 726 -7.42 20.55 -45.20
N GLY A 727 -6.47 21.10 -45.95
CA GLY A 727 -5.27 21.76 -45.41
C GLY A 727 -3.94 21.08 -45.79
N TYR A 728 -3.94 19.91 -46.42
CA TYR A 728 -2.71 19.25 -46.87
C TYR A 728 -2.25 19.74 -48.25
N PRO A 729 -0.94 19.92 -48.48
CA PRO A 729 -0.39 20.30 -49.78
C PRO A 729 -0.70 19.24 -50.83
N ARG A 730 -1.02 19.70 -52.05
CA ARG A 730 -1.20 18.85 -53.23
C ARG A 730 0.09 18.85 -54.06
N GLY A 731 0.44 17.72 -54.68
CA GLY A 731 1.62 17.61 -55.54
C GLY A 731 2.65 16.59 -55.06
N GLU A 732 3.81 16.57 -55.73
CA GLU A 732 4.83 15.51 -55.63
C GLU A 732 5.64 15.51 -54.32
N GLY A 733 5.55 16.56 -53.49
CA GLY A 733 6.25 16.58 -52.20
C GLY A 733 5.61 15.69 -51.14
N GLY A 734 4.30 15.47 -51.22
CA GLY A 734 3.51 14.76 -50.21
C GLY A 734 3.60 15.38 -48.81
N THR A 735 2.95 14.77 -47.82
CA THR A 735 3.12 15.12 -46.40
C THR A 735 3.58 13.88 -45.64
N VAL A 736 4.72 13.96 -44.95
CA VAL A 736 5.20 12.88 -44.08
C VAL A 736 4.26 12.80 -42.88
N ILE A 737 3.57 11.66 -42.73
CA ILE A 737 2.63 11.42 -41.62
C ILE A 737 3.21 10.51 -40.55
N LEU A 738 4.21 9.72 -40.93
CA LEU A 738 5.01 8.88 -40.04
C LEU A 738 6.46 8.91 -40.53
N ARG A 739 7.40 9.04 -39.58
CA ARG A 739 8.85 8.95 -39.78
C ARG A 739 9.38 7.90 -38.80
N ALA A 740 10.09 6.90 -39.28
CA ALA A 740 10.69 5.85 -38.45
C ALA A 740 12.19 5.82 -38.73
N GLU A 741 12.98 5.77 -37.67
CA GLU A 741 14.45 5.72 -37.77
C GLU A 741 14.90 4.47 -38.56
N PRO A 742 16.11 4.46 -39.14
CA PRO A 742 16.52 3.41 -40.09
C PRO A 742 16.48 1.99 -39.52
N CYS A 743 16.62 1.84 -38.20
CA CYS A 743 16.58 0.56 -37.51
C CYS A 743 15.25 0.23 -36.82
N ALA A 744 14.26 1.13 -36.92
CA ALA A 744 12.90 0.88 -36.46
C ALA A 744 12.15 -0.08 -37.40
N THR A 745 11.18 -0.81 -36.84
CA THR A 745 10.35 -1.73 -37.64
C THR A 745 9.03 -1.06 -38.06
N VAL A 746 8.72 -1.06 -39.35
CA VAL A 746 7.42 -0.63 -39.89
C VAL A 746 6.83 -1.73 -40.75
N THR A 747 5.73 -2.33 -40.29
CA THR A 747 5.07 -3.47 -40.93
C THR A 747 3.62 -3.12 -41.29
N GLY A 748 3.18 -3.52 -42.48
CA GLY A 748 1.86 -3.18 -43.01
C GLY A 748 1.72 -1.74 -43.49
N MET A 749 0.52 -1.36 -43.93
CA MET A 749 0.13 0.03 -44.20
C MET A 749 -1.33 0.26 -43.80
N PRO A 750 -1.68 1.42 -43.24
CA PRO A 750 -3.07 1.73 -42.95
C PRO A 750 -3.85 1.99 -44.24
N VAL A 751 -5.13 1.59 -44.24
CA VAL A 751 -6.06 1.90 -45.33
C VAL A 751 -6.62 3.31 -45.14
N LEU A 752 -6.44 4.18 -46.13
CA LEU A 752 -6.96 5.54 -46.07
C LEU A 752 -8.49 5.56 -46.15
N VAL A 753 -9.14 6.15 -45.15
CA VAL A 753 -10.58 6.40 -45.08
C VAL A 753 -10.79 7.92 -45.01
N ALA A 754 -10.81 8.59 -46.17
CA ALA A 754 -10.90 10.05 -46.23
C ALA A 754 -12.36 10.54 -46.07
N ALA A 755 -12.59 11.48 -45.15
CA ALA A 755 -13.92 12.03 -44.85
C ALA A 755 -14.42 13.10 -45.86
N ASN A 756 -13.72 13.33 -46.98
CA ASN A 756 -14.19 14.26 -48.01
C ASN A 756 -13.68 13.86 -49.40
N PRO A 757 -14.50 13.19 -50.24
CA PRO A 757 -14.13 12.75 -51.59
C PRO A 757 -14.19 13.89 -52.62
N GLY A 758 -13.62 15.06 -52.28
CA GLY A 758 -13.52 16.19 -53.21
C GLY A 758 -12.71 15.85 -54.47
N ILE A 759 -12.34 16.90 -55.24
CA ILE A 759 -11.68 16.81 -56.57
C ILE A 759 -10.31 16.08 -56.53
N ALA A 760 -9.81 15.63 -55.38
CA ALA A 760 -8.52 14.95 -55.25
C ALA A 760 -8.65 13.49 -54.79
N VAL A 761 -7.88 12.60 -55.42
CA VAL A 761 -7.59 11.25 -54.95
C VAL A 761 -6.41 11.34 -53.99
N TRP A 762 -6.52 10.67 -52.85
CA TRP A 762 -5.47 10.62 -51.84
C TRP A 762 -4.91 9.20 -51.74
N GLU A 763 -3.59 9.09 -51.64
CA GLU A 763 -2.88 7.81 -51.50
C GLU A 763 -1.78 7.91 -50.44
N ILE A 764 -1.45 6.78 -49.80
CA ILE A 764 -0.33 6.67 -48.86
C ILE A 764 0.76 5.85 -49.54
N LYS A 765 2.00 6.32 -49.47
CA LYS A 765 3.18 5.57 -49.95
C LYS A 765 4.21 5.44 -48.84
N ARG A 766 4.89 4.29 -48.85
CA ARG A 766 6.10 4.07 -48.07
C ARG A 766 7.32 4.52 -48.89
N GLU A 767 8.15 5.38 -48.31
CA GLU A 767 9.34 5.95 -48.94
C GLU A 767 10.52 5.96 -47.98
N ILE A 768 11.73 6.07 -48.51
CA ILE A 768 12.92 6.39 -47.72
C ILE A 768 13.26 7.86 -47.94
N ARG A 769 13.31 8.66 -46.87
CA ARG A 769 13.69 10.07 -46.93
C ARG A 769 14.74 10.33 -45.86
N GLU A 770 15.89 10.86 -46.26
CA GLU A 770 17.00 11.18 -45.34
C GLU A 770 17.52 9.97 -44.53
N GLY A 771 17.30 8.74 -45.03
CA GLY A 771 17.66 7.50 -44.35
C GLY A 771 16.52 6.89 -43.52
N ASP A 772 15.49 7.67 -43.21
CA ASP A 772 14.32 7.24 -42.43
C ASP A 772 13.27 6.54 -43.30
N ILE A 773 12.56 5.58 -42.71
CA ILE A 773 11.35 5.00 -43.30
C ILE A 773 10.20 5.96 -43.07
N CYS A 774 9.59 6.47 -44.14
CA CYS A 774 8.50 7.42 -44.07
C CYS A 774 7.20 6.85 -44.66
N LEU A 775 6.07 7.12 -44.02
CA LEU A 775 4.76 7.05 -44.67
C LEU A 775 4.36 8.45 -45.11
N VAL A 776 4.02 8.60 -46.38
CA VAL A 776 3.77 9.89 -47.02
C VAL A 776 2.38 9.91 -47.63
N LEU A 777 1.59 10.91 -47.25
CA LEU A 777 0.25 11.16 -47.79
C LEU A 777 0.34 12.08 -49.02
N TYR A 778 -0.19 11.62 -50.15
CA TYR A 778 -0.21 12.34 -51.42
C TYR A 778 -1.63 12.71 -51.83
N GLY A 779 -1.84 13.95 -52.30
CA GLY A 779 -3.08 14.39 -52.93
C GLY A 779 -2.88 14.67 -54.41
N ARG A 780 -3.64 13.98 -55.28
CA ARG A 780 -3.66 14.19 -56.74
C ARG A 780 -5.03 14.65 -57.19
N LEU A 781 -5.11 15.67 -58.06
CA LEU A 781 -6.39 16.09 -58.64
C LEU A 781 -6.90 15.03 -59.63
N ARG A 782 -8.19 14.64 -59.51
CA ARG A 782 -8.88 13.77 -60.46
C ARG A 782 -8.80 14.39 -61.86
N GLY A 783 -8.16 13.68 -62.80
CA GLY A 783 -8.07 14.08 -64.22
C GLY A 783 -6.70 14.60 -64.68
N THR A 784 -5.68 14.67 -63.82
CA THR A 784 -4.33 15.07 -64.25
C THR A 784 -3.59 13.87 -64.85
N VAL A 785 -3.66 13.71 -66.17
CA VAL A 785 -2.75 12.81 -66.92
C VAL A 785 -1.38 13.50 -66.94
N ILE A 786 -0.44 12.98 -66.15
CA ILE A 786 0.97 13.38 -66.23
C ILE A 786 1.57 12.64 -67.43
N SER A 787 1.79 13.34 -68.54
CA SER A 787 2.61 12.82 -69.65
C SER A 787 4.08 12.90 -69.23
N PHE A 788 4.76 11.75 -69.17
CA PHE A 788 6.21 11.72 -69.02
C PHE A 788 6.89 12.29 -70.27
N ARG A 789 7.88 13.17 -70.09
CA ARG A 789 8.92 13.49 -71.08
C ARG A 789 10.27 13.18 -70.47
#